data_AF-A0A2N9YFN6-F1
#
_entry.id   AF-A0A2N9YFN6-F1
#
_cell.length_a   1.000
_cell.length_b   1.000
_cell.length_c   1.000
_cell.angle_alpha   90.00
_cell.angle_beta   90.00
_cell.angle_gamma   90.00
#
_symmetry.space_group_name_H-M   'P 1'
#
loop_
_entity.id
_entity.type
_entity.pdbx_description
1 polymer ?
#
loop_
_entity_poly.entity_id
_entity_poly.type
_entity_poly.pdbx_seq_one_letter_code
_entity_poly.pdbx_strand_id
1 'polypeptide(L)'
;MSNPFKLQTTYTPSGDQPTAIRQLIAGLQQAHRHQVLLGVTGSGKTFTVANVIQSLQRPTLILAPNKTLAAQLYSEMRDFFPHNAVEYFVSYYDYYQPEAYVPSSDTYIEKDASINEHIEQMRLSATKAMLERPDAIIVASVSAIYGLGDPEWYMQMVLHLIQGEKAEQRFILRRLTELQYTRNDMVLERGMYRVRGDIIDIYPAESERDAIRVELFDDEVERLSYFDPLTGKVSRLVSRLTIYPKTHYVTPRHVLLEAIDKIKAELKERLIFLRDKGKLVEAQRLEQRTIYDLEMIIELGYCSGIENYSRYLSQRDIGEPPPTLFDYLPENGLLIIDESHVTVPQIGGMYRGDRARKETLVEYGFRLPSALDNRPLRFEEFEKLAPQTIYVSATPSQYELEHAQQVVEQVVRPTGLIDPLVEVRPVAIQVDDILSEIKQRVVVQERVLITTLTKRMAEDLTDYLADNGVKVRYLHSDIETVERVEIIRDLRLGVFDVLVGINLLREGLDMPEVSLVAIFDADKEGFLRSDKSLIQTVGRAARHLNGKAILYADKITGSMQRAMAEMDRRRAKQLEHNQENGITPRQVDKAIRDIIDGVHAAIPTADNNARGYSIAEETSAYLRLTPAQITKQIKQLQKEMYKQAENLAFEQAAAIRDQIKQLQRSQIEL
;
A
#
# COMPACT_ATOMS: atom_id res chain seq x y z
N MET A 1 -2.60 -28.33 9.37
CA MET A 1 -2.51 -27.63 10.68
C MET A 1 -2.21 -26.19 10.36
N SER A 2 -3.07 -25.24 10.76
CA SER A 2 -2.82 -23.82 10.55
C SER A 2 -1.72 -23.35 11.50
N ASN A 3 -0.73 -22.63 10.99
CA ASN A 3 0.28 -22.00 11.83
C ASN A 3 -0.40 -20.85 12.60
N PRO A 4 -0.29 -20.77 13.93
CA PRO A 4 -0.78 -19.61 14.67
C PRO A 4 0.09 -18.38 14.36
N PHE A 5 -0.48 -17.17 14.51
CA PHE A 5 0.31 -15.94 14.50
C PHE A 5 1.36 -16.00 15.61
N LYS A 6 2.62 -15.75 15.23
CA LYS A 6 3.76 -15.75 16.14
C LYS A 6 4.57 -14.47 15.96
N LEU A 7 4.36 -13.54 16.88
CA LEU A 7 5.09 -12.29 16.98
C LEU A 7 6.54 -12.58 17.38
N GLN A 8 7.46 -12.20 16.51
CA GLN A 8 8.90 -12.23 16.76
C GLN A 8 9.39 -10.81 16.97
N THR A 9 9.92 -10.55 18.16
CA THR A 9 10.38 -9.22 18.53
C THR A 9 11.35 -9.29 19.70
N THR A 10 12.19 -8.26 19.84
CA THR A 10 12.99 -8.01 21.04
C THR A 10 12.31 -7.02 21.99
N TYR A 11 11.20 -6.41 21.57
CA TYR A 11 10.47 -5.42 22.35
C TYR A 11 9.51 -6.09 23.33
N THR A 12 9.39 -5.51 24.52
CA THR A 12 8.33 -5.82 25.47
C THR A 12 7.32 -4.66 25.52
N PRO A 13 6.00 -4.94 25.57
CA PRO A 13 5.01 -3.89 25.73
C PRO A 13 5.32 -3.01 26.95
N SER A 14 5.38 -1.69 26.73
CA SER A 14 5.78 -0.71 27.75
C SER A 14 5.00 0.60 27.61
N GLY A 15 5.10 1.48 28.62
CA GLY A 15 4.26 2.69 28.71
C GLY A 15 2.78 2.32 28.75
N ASP A 16 1.96 2.95 27.91
CA ASP A 16 0.52 2.68 27.83
C ASP A 16 0.19 1.39 27.05
N GLN A 17 1.15 0.80 26.31
CA GLN A 17 0.88 -0.33 25.41
C GLN A 17 0.22 -1.53 26.12
N PRO A 18 0.66 -2.01 27.30
CA PRO A 18 0.03 -3.16 27.96
C PRO A 18 -1.46 -2.92 28.29
N THR A 19 -1.80 -1.69 28.70
CA THR A 19 -3.17 -1.30 28.99
C THR A 19 -3.98 -1.19 27.70
N ALA A 20 -3.41 -0.57 26.67
CA ALA A 20 -4.06 -0.42 25.38
C ALA A 20 -4.36 -1.77 24.71
N ILE A 21 -3.38 -2.69 24.69
CA ILE A 21 -3.54 -4.05 24.15
C ILE A 21 -4.69 -4.77 24.87
N ARG A 22 -4.68 -4.76 26.21
CA ARG A 22 -5.70 -5.42 27.03
C ARG A 22 -7.09 -4.86 26.77
N GLN A 23 -7.21 -3.54 26.70
CA GLN A 23 -8.47 -2.83 26.47
C GLN A 23 -9.05 -3.12 25.08
N LEU A 24 -8.21 -3.11 24.04
CA LEU A 24 -8.63 -3.42 22.67
C LEU A 24 -9.10 -4.88 22.54
N ILE A 25 -8.36 -5.83 23.13
CA ILE A 25 -8.73 -7.25 23.15
C ILE A 25 -10.06 -7.43 23.89
N ALA A 26 -10.21 -6.83 25.08
CA ALA A 26 -11.44 -6.92 25.85
C ALA A 26 -12.64 -6.37 25.08
N GLY A 27 -12.50 -5.21 24.42
CA GLY A 27 -13.56 -4.65 23.59
C GLY A 27 -13.92 -5.55 22.40
N LEU A 28 -12.93 -6.17 21.75
CA LEU A 28 -13.18 -7.09 20.64
C LEU A 28 -13.89 -8.37 21.11
N GLN A 29 -13.54 -8.88 22.28
CA GLN A 29 -14.22 -10.04 22.92
C GLN A 29 -15.63 -9.69 23.40
N GLN A 30 -15.90 -8.44 23.77
CA GLN A 30 -17.23 -7.91 24.07
C GLN A 30 -18.05 -7.58 22.81
N ALA A 31 -17.57 -7.99 21.63
CA ALA A 31 -18.21 -7.73 20.34
C ALA A 31 -18.38 -6.23 19.99
N HIS A 32 -17.51 -5.35 20.52
CA HIS A 32 -17.44 -3.97 20.03
C HIS A 32 -17.09 -3.99 18.55
N ARG A 33 -17.96 -3.39 17.73
CA ARG A 33 -17.78 -3.29 16.29
C ARG A 33 -16.76 -2.23 15.92
N HIS A 34 -16.69 -1.14 16.68
CA HIS A 34 -15.84 0.01 16.41
C HIS A 34 -15.08 0.40 17.67
N GLN A 35 -13.75 0.42 17.57
CA GLN A 35 -12.87 0.89 18.64
C GLN A 35 -11.83 1.85 18.07
N VAL A 36 -11.41 2.82 18.89
CA VAL A 36 -10.36 3.77 18.52
C VAL A 36 -9.13 3.52 19.39
N LEU A 37 -7.98 3.31 18.76
CA LEU A 37 -6.68 3.45 19.39
C LEU A 37 -6.19 4.90 19.18
N LEU A 38 -6.41 5.74 20.20
CA LEU A 38 -5.92 7.12 20.26
C LEU A 38 -4.43 7.10 20.64
N GLY A 39 -3.57 6.82 19.65
CA GLY A 39 -2.14 6.66 19.84
C GLY A 39 -1.34 7.84 19.31
N VAL A 40 -0.44 8.41 20.12
CA VAL A 40 0.45 9.50 19.67
C VAL A 40 1.59 8.98 18.78
N THR A 41 2.18 9.87 17.97
CA THR A 41 3.37 9.55 17.18
C THR A 41 4.52 9.07 18.07
N GLY A 42 5.16 7.96 17.67
CA GLY A 42 6.27 7.36 18.42
C GLY A 42 5.84 6.49 19.62
N SER A 43 4.55 6.30 19.87
CA SER A 43 4.09 5.40 20.95
C SER A 43 4.12 3.91 20.59
N GLY A 44 4.48 3.54 19.36
CA GLY A 44 4.54 2.15 18.90
C GLY A 44 3.17 1.55 18.54
N LYS A 45 2.32 2.31 17.84
CA LYS A 45 0.95 1.87 17.45
C LYS A 45 0.95 0.54 16.68
N THR A 46 1.85 0.36 15.71
CA THR A 46 1.98 -0.89 14.95
C THR A 46 2.27 -2.08 15.86
N PHE A 47 3.15 -1.91 16.85
CA PHE A 47 3.50 -2.96 17.80
C PHE A 47 2.32 -3.34 18.71
N THR A 48 1.54 -2.36 19.15
CA THR A 48 0.27 -2.60 19.86
C THR A 48 -0.68 -3.44 19.02
N VAL A 49 -0.90 -3.05 17.76
CA VAL A 49 -1.76 -3.79 16.82
C VAL A 49 -1.23 -5.22 16.61
N ALA A 50 0.08 -5.42 16.43
CA ALA A 50 0.68 -6.74 16.29
C ALA A 50 0.41 -7.64 17.51
N ASN A 51 0.50 -7.10 18.73
CA ASN A 51 0.15 -7.84 19.94
C ASN A 51 -1.35 -8.21 19.98
N VAL A 52 -2.23 -7.33 19.51
CA VAL A 52 -3.67 -7.63 19.40
C VAL A 52 -3.92 -8.76 18.40
N ILE A 53 -3.29 -8.71 17.21
CA ILE A 53 -3.39 -9.75 16.18
C ILE A 53 -2.91 -11.11 16.72
N GLN A 54 -1.72 -11.15 17.33
CA GLN A 54 -1.20 -12.37 17.96
C GLN A 54 -2.16 -12.91 19.02
N SER A 55 -2.79 -12.04 19.82
CA SER A 55 -3.65 -12.51 20.91
C SER A 55 -4.96 -13.08 20.41
N LEU A 56 -5.52 -12.52 19.33
CA LEU A 56 -6.83 -12.90 18.81
C LEU A 56 -6.81 -14.01 17.78
N GLN A 57 -5.68 -14.22 17.10
CA GLN A 57 -5.52 -15.27 16.10
C GLN A 57 -6.54 -15.17 14.94
N ARG A 58 -6.77 -13.94 14.45
CA ARG A 58 -7.75 -13.63 13.40
C ARG A 58 -7.07 -13.09 12.14
N PRO A 59 -7.48 -13.52 10.93
CA PRO A 59 -7.08 -12.88 9.68
C PRO A 59 -7.34 -11.37 9.75
N THR A 60 -6.35 -10.58 9.36
CA THR A 60 -6.39 -9.13 9.56
C THR A 60 -6.13 -8.38 8.27
N LEU A 61 -7.01 -7.44 7.93
CA LEU A 61 -6.81 -6.45 6.88
C LEU A 61 -6.40 -5.12 7.51
N ILE A 62 -5.28 -4.56 7.06
CA ILE A 62 -4.77 -3.25 7.51
C ILE A 62 -4.87 -2.28 6.34
N LEU A 63 -5.71 -1.25 6.45
CA LEU A 63 -5.83 -0.18 5.46
C LEU A 63 -4.92 0.98 5.79
N ALA A 64 -4.16 1.43 4.80
CA ALA A 64 -3.31 2.61 4.86
C ALA A 64 -3.72 3.64 3.78
N PRO A 65 -3.53 4.95 4.03
CA PRO A 65 -3.99 6.01 3.14
C PRO A 65 -3.15 6.18 1.87
N ASN A 66 -1.92 5.65 1.84
CA ASN A 66 -1.00 5.78 0.71
C ASN A 66 -0.05 4.57 0.60
N LYS A 67 0.60 4.43 -0.56
CA LYS A 67 1.50 3.29 -0.87
C LYS A 67 2.72 3.25 0.05
N THR A 68 3.31 4.41 0.38
CA THR A 68 4.49 4.53 1.23
C THR A 68 4.23 4.00 2.65
N LEU A 69 3.16 4.45 3.31
CA LEU A 69 2.80 3.96 4.64
C LEU A 69 2.37 2.49 4.59
N ALA A 70 1.68 2.06 3.53
CA ALA A 70 1.37 0.65 3.32
C ALA A 70 2.66 -0.19 3.23
N ALA A 71 3.68 0.26 2.52
CA ALA A 71 4.96 -0.44 2.39
C ALA A 71 5.70 -0.52 3.74
N GLN A 72 5.70 0.58 4.51
CA GLN A 72 6.27 0.61 5.86
C GLN A 72 5.58 -0.39 6.78
N LEU A 73 4.24 -0.36 6.85
CA LEU A 73 3.45 -1.30 7.65
C LEU A 73 3.63 -2.75 7.20
N TYR A 74 3.73 -2.98 5.88
CA TYR A 74 4.03 -4.31 5.33
C TYR A 74 5.40 -4.81 5.82
N SER A 75 6.45 -3.99 5.73
CA SER A 75 7.78 -4.37 6.22
C SER A 75 7.77 -4.61 7.73
N GLU A 76 7.16 -3.72 8.51
CA GLU A 76 7.06 -3.87 9.98
C GLU A 76 6.31 -5.16 10.36
N MET A 77 5.16 -5.43 9.72
CA MET A 77 4.39 -6.65 9.98
C MET A 77 5.13 -7.90 9.54
N ARG A 78 5.89 -7.87 8.44
CA ARG A 78 6.71 -9.00 7.98
C ARG A 78 7.86 -9.30 8.95
N ASP A 79 8.49 -8.26 9.51
CA ASP A 79 9.52 -8.41 10.55
C ASP A 79 8.91 -8.96 11.85
N PHE A 80 7.71 -8.52 12.20
CA PHE A 80 6.97 -9.01 13.37
C PHE A 80 6.44 -10.43 13.20
N PHE A 81 6.05 -10.84 12.00
CA PHE A 81 5.44 -12.16 11.73
C PHE A 81 6.15 -12.91 10.59
N PRO A 82 7.46 -13.22 10.73
CA PRO A 82 8.26 -13.79 9.65
C PRO A 82 7.88 -15.23 9.26
N HIS A 83 7.00 -15.87 10.04
CA HIS A 83 6.54 -17.24 9.83
C HIS A 83 5.06 -17.33 9.41
N ASN A 84 4.36 -16.19 9.30
CA ASN A 84 2.96 -16.11 8.90
C ASN A 84 2.81 -15.48 7.50
N ALA A 85 1.60 -15.49 6.94
CA ALA A 85 1.36 -14.86 5.64
C ALA A 85 1.15 -13.36 5.80
N VAL A 86 2.22 -12.58 5.66
CA VAL A 86 2.11 -11.12 5.57
C VAL A 86 2.18 -10.74 4.10
N GLU A 87 1.10 -10.15 3.59
CA GLU A 87 0.88 -9.91 2.17
C GLU A 87 0.60 -8.43 1.90
N TYR A 88 0.81 -8.01 0.65
CA TYR A 88 0.72 -6.61 0.23
C TYR A 88 -0.32 -6.45 -0.89
N PHE A 89 -1.25 -5.51 -0.72
CA PHE A 89 -2.34 -5.29 -1.67
C PHE A 89 -2.56 -3.81 -2.00
N VAL A 90 -1.85 -3.33 -3.01
CA VAL A 90 -2.00 -1.96 -3.53
C VAL A 90 -2.27 -1.96 -5.02
N SER A 91 -2.54 -0.79 -5.60
CA SER A 91 -2.61 -0.65 -7.05
C SER A 91 -1.30 -1.13 -7.68
N TYR A 92 -1.41 -2.18 -8.49
CA TYR A 92 -0.39 -2.72 -9.40
C TYR A 92 0.00 -1.81 -10.56
N TYR A 93 -0.60 -0.62 -10.69
CA TYR A 93 -0.15 0.35 -11.69
C TYR A 93 1.00 1.21 -11.15
N ASP A 94 2.12 1.22 -11.86
CA ASP A 94 3.21 2.19 -11.66
C ASP A 94 2.80 3.57 -12.19
N TYR A 95 2.17 3.58 -13.37
CA TYR A 95 1.53 4.73 -13.99
C TYR A 95 0.11 4.34 -14.39
N TYR A 96 -0.85 5.21 -14.11
CA TYR A 96 -2.25 4.99 -14.48
C TYR A 96 -2.92 6.30 -14.89
N GLN A 97 -3.30 6.35 -16.15
CA GLN A 97 -4.16 7.37 -16.72
C GLN A 97 -5.52 6.72 -17.00
N PRO A 98 -6.59 7.15 -16.31
CA PRO A 98 -7.89 6.57 -16.54
C PRO A 98 -8.47 7.02 -17.88
N GLU A 99 -9.35 6.19 -18.42
CA GLU A 99 -10.22 6.60 -19.51
C GLU A 99 -11.09 7.79 -19.07
N ALA A 100 -11.08 8.86 -19.86
CA ALA A 100 -11.86 10.06 -19.60
C ALA A 100 -12.25 10.76 -20.91
N TYR A 101 -13.31 11.56 -20.85
CA TYR A 101 -13.69 12.44 -21.95
C TYR A 101 -13.88 13.85 -21.40
N VAL A 102 -13.28 14.83 -22.06
CA VAL A 102 -13.36 16.25 -21.69
C VAL A 102 -14.24 16.97 -22.71
N PRO A 103 -15.53 17.23 -22.39
CA PRO A 103 -16.47 17.77 -23.38
C PRO A 103 -16.10 19.16 -23.89
N SER A 104 -15.48 19.99 -23.05
CA SER A 104 -15.09 21.36 -23.42
C SER A 104 -14.04 21.44 -24.52
N SER A 105 -13.20 20.41 -24.67
CA SER A 105 -12.15 20.33 -25.68
C SER A 105 -12.36 19.18 -26.68
N ASP A 106 -13.52 18.50 -26.63
CA ASP A 106 -13.83 17.28 -27.38
C ASP A 106 -12.67 16.26 -27.39
N THR A 107 -12.00 16.12 -26.23
CA THR A 107 -10.80 15.29 -26.13
C THR A 107 -11.13 13.99 -25.41
N TYR A 108 -11.00 12.89 -26.14
CA TYR A 108 -11.01 11.55 -25.56
C TYR A 108 -9.60 11.18 -25.09
N ILE A 109 -9.50 10.80 -23.83
CA ILE A 109 -8.27 10.37 -23.18
C ILE A 109 -8.34 8.86 -23.06
N GLU A 110 -7.47 8.16 -23.80
CA GLU A 110 -7.35 6.72 -23.71
C GLU A 110 -6.81 6.27 -22.35
N LYS A 111 -7.21 5.07 -21.95
CA LYS A 111 -6.62 4.38 -20.81
C LYS A 111 -5.18 4.04 -21.18
N ASP A 112 -4.23 4.62 -20.47
CA ASP A 112 -2.82 4.27 -20.55
C ASP A 112 -2.31 3.88 -19.18
N ALA A 113 -1.64 2.74 -19.09
CA ALA A 113 -1.22 2.19 -17.81
C ALA A 113 -0.01 1.27 -17.95
N SER A 114 0.89 1.36 -16.99
CA SER A 114 2.00 0.43 -16.82
C SER A 114 1.74 -0.45 -15.61
N ILE A 115 1.66 -1.77 -15.83
CA ILE A 115 1.47 -2.76 -14.78
C ILE A 115 2.83 -3.17 -14.22
N ASN A 116 2.91 -3.20 -12.89
CA ASN A 116 4.01 -3.77 -12.14
C ASN A 116 3.69 -5.24 -11.84
N GLU A 117 4.36 -6.14 -12.57
CA GLU A 117 4.16 -7.59 -12.45
C GLU A 117 4.46 -8.13 -11.04
N HIS A 118 5.38 -7.49 -10.31
CA HIS A 118 5.69 -7.88 -8.95
C HIS A 118 4.53 -7.57 -8.00
N ILE A 119 3.96 -6.37 -8.09
CA ILE A 119 2.78 -6.00 -7.30
C ILE A 119 1.55 -6.83 -7.70
N GLU A 120 1.38 -7.15 -8.98
CA GLU A 120 0.31 -8.07 -9.44
C GLU A 120 0.43 -9.44 -8.77
N GLN A 121 1.64 -10.01 -8.73
CA GLN A 121 1.87 -11.25 -8.00
C GLN A 121 1.55 -11.12 -6.51
N MET A 122 1.97 -10.02 -5.85
CA MET A 122 1.66 -9.81 -4.44
C MET A 122 0.15 -9.71 -4.19
N ARG A 123 -0.61 -9.10 -5.11
CA ARG A 123 -2.09 -9.06 -5.02
C ARG A 123 -2.71 -10.45 -5.13
N LEU A 124 -2.24 -11.28 -6.05
CA LEU A 124 -2.71 -12.66 -6.20
C LEU A 124 -2.37 -13.49 -4.95
N SER A 125 -1.15 -13.32 -4.43
CA SER A 125 -0.69 -13.93 -3.17
C SER A 125 -1.58 -13.53 -2.00
N ALA A 126 -1.91 -12.24 -1.87
CA ALA A 126 -2.79 -11.72 -0.84
C ALA A 126 -4.19 -12.34 -0.88
N THR A 127 -4.84 -12.40 -2.05
CA THR A 127 -6.16 -13.01 -2.18
C THR A 127 -6.15 -14.51 -1.88
N LYS A 128 -5.09 -15.22 -2.31
CA LYS A 128 -4.91 -16.64 -1.99
C LYS A 128 -4.72 -16.85 -0.49
N ALA A 129 -3.84 -16.07 0.14
CA ALA A 129 -3.58 -16.17 1.56
C ALA A 129 -4.86 -15.93 2.38
N MET A 130 -5.69 -14.97 1.98
CA MET A 130 -6.94 -14.69 2.69
C MET A 130 -7.95 -15.84 2.62
N LEU A 131 -7.97 -16.58 1.51
CA LEU A 131 -8.84 -17.75 1.32
C LEU A 131 -8.30 -19.03 1.99
N GLU A 132 -6.98 -19.24 1.97
CA GLU A 132 -6.38 -20.50 2.41
C GLU A 132 -5.84 -20.48 3.85
N ARG A 133 -5.51 -19.30 4.39
CA ARG A 133 -4.70 -19.19 5.61
C ARG A 133 -5.39 -18.35 6.68
N PRO A 134 -5.69 -18.93 7.87
CA PRO A 134 -6.22 -18.16 8.98
C PRO A 134 -5.16 -17.24 9.64
N ASP A 135 -3.89 -17.40 9.28
CA ASP A 135 -2.76 -16.61 9.76
C ASP A 135 -2.27 -15.57 8.73
N ALA A 136 -3.22 -14.97 8.01
CA ALA A 136 -2.93 -13.96 7.00
C ALA A 136 -3.15 -12.53 7.52
N ILE A 137 -2.16 -11.66 7.30
CA ILE A 137 -2.23 -10.21 7.48
C ILE A 137 -2.03 -9.58 6.10
N ILE A 138 -3.03 -8.84 5.63
CA ILE A 138 -2.92 -8.10 4.37
C ILE A 138 -2.80 -6.62 4.68
N VAL A 139 -1.73 -6.00 4.21
CA VAL A 139 -1.58 -4.55 4.24
C VAL A 139 -2.00 -4.00 2.90
N ALA A 140 -3.03 -3.16 2.89
CA ALA A 140 -3.68 -2.68 1.68
C ALA A 140 -3.85 -1.16 1.65
N SER A 141 -3.90 -0.62 0.44
CA SER A 141 -4.38 0.75 0.19
C SER A 141 -5.90 0.75 -0.02
N VAL A 142 -6.47 1.91 -0.36
CA VAL A 142 -7.85 2.01 -0.87
C VAL A 142 -8.12 1.14 -2.10
N SER A 143 -7.11 0.53 -2.73
CA SER A 143 -7.34 -0.52 -3.72
C SER A 143 -8.19 -1.69 -3.19
N ALA A 144 -8.27 -1.91 -1.87
CA ALA A 144 -9.09 -2.95 -1.25
C ALA A 144 -10.60 -2.77 -1.50
N ILE A 145 -11.07 -1.53 -1.74
CA ILE A 145 -12.49 -1.22 -2.01
C ILE A 145 -12.82 -1.18 -3.51
N TYR A 146 -11.86 -1.47 -4.39
CA TYR A 146 -12.07 -1.55 -5.84
C TYR A 146 -12.40 -2.97 -6.27
N GLY A 147 -13.04 -3.06 -7.44
CA GLY A 147 -13.44 -4.32 -8.04
C GLY A 147 -12.31 -5.33 -8.18
N LEU A 148 -12.65 -6.56 -7.86
CA LEU A 148 -11.95 -7.82 -8.11
C LEU A 148 -12.93 -8.76 -8.81
N GLY A 149 -12.42 -9.88 -9.32
CA GLY A 149 -13.32 -10.96 -9.71
C GLY A 149 -14.00 -11.57 -8.49
N ASP A 150 -15.06 -12.31 -8.76
CA ASP A 150 -15.81 -12.97 -7.71
C ASP A 150 -14.97 -14.08 -7.05
N PRO A 151 -14.89 -14.15 -5.71
CA PRO A 151 -14.12 -15.16 -5.02
C PRO A 151 -14.63 -16.57 -5.31
N GLU A 152 -15.93 -16.77 -5.51
CA GLU A 152 -16.51 -18.07 -5.84
C GLU A 152 -16.07 -18.51 -7.24
N TRP A 153 -16.18 -17.62 -8.24
CA TRP A 153 -15.69 -17.91 -9.59
C TRP A 153 -14.18 -18.16 -9.61
N TYR A 154 -13.41 -17.35 -8.87
CA TYR A 154 -11.98 -17.53 -8.74
C TYR A 154 -11.62 -18.91 -8.17
N MET A 155 -12.34 -19.36 -7.14
CA MET A 155 -12.16 -20.68 -6.53
C MET A 155 -12.64 -21.83 -7.42
N GLN A 156 -13.73 -21.68 -8.16
CA GLN A 156 -14.20 -22.70 -9.12
C GLN A 156 -13.23 -22.87 -10.30
N MET A 157 -12.43 -21.86 -10.60
CA MET A 157 -11.50 -21.88 -11.72
C MET A 157 -10.18 -22.59 -11.40
N VAL A 158 -9.84 -22.81 -10.13
CA VAL A 158 -8.57 -23.46 -9.76
C VAL A 158 -8.40 -24.84 -10.39
N LEU A 159 -7.14 -25.24 -10.58
CA LEU A 159 -6.75 -26.58 -11.02
C LEU A 159 -6.15 -27.34 -9.84
N HIS A 160 -6.82 -28.41 -9.41
CA HIS A 160 -6.29 -29.33 -8.42
C HIS A 160 -5.60 -30.50 -9.10
N LEU A 161 -4.40 -30.85 -8.62
CA LEU A 161 -3.69 -32.06 -9.01
C LEU A 161 -3.31 -32.85 -7.76
N ILE A 162 -3.55 -34.15 -7.79
CA ILE A 162 -3.27 -35.08 -6.70
C ILE A 162 -2.47 -36.24 -7.28
N GLN A 163 -1.42 -36.62 -6.58
CA GLN A 163 -0.58 -37.76 -6.96
C GLN A 163 -1.41 -39.05 -6.97
N GLY A 164 -1.30 -39.83 -8.05
CA GLY A 164 -2.03 -41.08 -8.27
C GLY A 164 -3.42 -40.90 -8.89
N GLU A 165 -3.87 -39.67 -9.14
CA GLU A 165 -5.14 -39.43 -9.85
C GLU A 165 -4.94 -39.43 -11.37
N LYS A 166 -6.01 -39.84 -12.07
CA LYS A 166 -6.05 -39.76 -13.53
C LYS A 166 -6.18 -38.30 -13.97
N ALA A 167 -5.20 -37.82 -14.73
CA ALA A 167 -5.21 -36.49 -15.33
C ALA A 167 -4.55 -36.54 -16.71
N GLU A 168 -5.37 -36.56 -17.76
CA GLU A 168 -4.86 -36.48 -19.14
C GLU A 168 -4.06 -35.18 -19.35
N GLN A 169 -2.91 -35.27 -20.01
CA GLN A 169 -2.07 -34.10 -20.31
C GLN A 169 -2.88 -32.99 -20.99
N ARG A 170 -3.67 -33.33 -22.00
CA ARG A 170 -4.48 -32.36 -22.77
C ARG A 170 -5.50 -31.63 -21.90
N PHE A 171 -6.06 -32.30 -20.89
CA PHE A 171 -6.97 -31.69 -19.93
C PHE A 171 -6.23 -30.62 -19.11
N ILE A 172 -5.04 -30.94 -18.58
CA ILE A 172 -4.22 -30.00 -17.81
C ILE A 172 -3.87 -28.77 -18.65
N LEU A 173 -3.42 -28.95 -19.90
CA LEU A 173 -3.05 -27.82 -20.77
C LEU A 173 -4.23 -26.92 -21.11
N ARG A 174 -5.41 -27.51 -21.39
CA ARG A 174 -6.64 -26.74 -21.62
C ARG A 174 -7.01 -25.95 -20.38
N ARG A 175 -6.94 -26.56 -19.20
CA ARG A 175 -7.26 -25.90 -17.94
C ARG A 175 -6.29 -24.76 -17.61
N LEU A 176 -4.99 -24.92 -17.87
CA LEU A 176 -4.02 -23.83 -17.73
C LEU A 176 -4.33 -22.65 -18.66
N THR A 177 -4.78 -22.93 -19.89
CA THR A 177 -5.22 -21.90 -20.84
C THR A 177 -6.45 -21.15 -20.32
N GLU A 178 -7.44 -21.87 -19.78
CA GLU A 178 -8.63 -21.27 -19.13
C GLU A 178 -8.25 -20.39 -17.93
N LEU A 179 -7.22 -20.79 -17.17
CA LEU A 179 -6.61 -20.03 -16.09
C LEU A 179 -5.75 -18.84 -16.56
N GLN A 180 -5.72 -18.57 -17.87
CA GLN A 180 -4.97 -17.49 -18.53
C GLN A 180 -3.44 -17.65 -18.47
N TYR A 181 -2.94 -18.87 -18.27
CA TYR A 181 -1.51 -19.13 -18.39
C TYR A 181 -1.07 -19.20 -19.85
N THR A 182 0.13 -18.69 -20.11
CA THR A 182 0.70 -18.68 -21.46
C THR A 182 1.69 -19.83 -21.64
N ARG A 183 1.58 -20.60 -22.72
CA ARG A 183 2.57 -21.62 -23.04
C ARG A 183 3.85 -20.98 -23.58
N ASN A 184 4.99 -21.29 -22.99
CA ASN A 184 6.31 -20.88 -23.48
C ASN A 184 7.34 -21.99 -23.23
N ASP A 185 7.67 -22.75 -24.27
CA ASP A 185 8.55 -23.92 -24.13
C ASP A 185 10.03 -23.55 -23.90
N MET A 186 10.42 -22.31 -24.20
CA MET A 186 11.79 -21.81 -24.07
C MET A 186 12.05 -21.21 -22.69
N VAL A 187 11.24 -20.22 -22.29
CA VAL A 187 11.41 -19.44 -21.07
C VAL A 187 10.24 -19.70 -20.11
N LEU A 188 10.55 -20.09 -18.88
CA LEU A 188 9.55 -20.30 -17.83
C LEU A 188 9.50 -19.09 -16.89
N GLU A 189 8.60 -18.17 -17.20
CA GLU A 189 8.25 -17.00 -16.39
C GLU A 189 6.95 -17.20 -15.61
N ARG A 190 6.67 -16.33 -14.64
CA ARG A 190 5.43 -16.38 -13.85
C ARG A 190 4.20 -16.27 -14.75
N GLY A 191 3.17 -17.06 -14.45
CA GLY A 191 1.98 -17.14 -15.28
C GLY A 191 2.21 -17.86 -16.62
N MET A 192 3.32 -18.61 -16.75
CA MET A 192 3.60 -19.44 -17.92
C MET A 192 3.74 -20.93 -17.55
N TYR A 193 3.64 -21.77 -18.57
CA TYR A 193 3.95 -23.19 -18.47
C TYR A 193 4.70 -23.69 -19.72
N ARG A 194 5.42 -24.80 -19.58
CA ARG A 194 6.09 -25.51 -20.67
C ARG A 194 5.87 -27.00 -20.57
N VAL A 195 5.98 -27.68 -21.71
CA VAL A 195 5.76 -29.13 -21.81
C VAL A 195 6.99 -29.81 -22.40
N ARG A 196 7.49 -30.85 -21.73
CA ARG A 196 8.63 -31.68 -22.17
C ARG A 196 8.30 -33.15 -21.99
N GLY A 197 7.78 -33.79 -23.04
CA GLY A 197 7.26 -35.16 -22.94
C GLY A 197 6.11 -35.20 -21.93
N ASP A 198 6.26 -36.03 -20.90
CA ASP A 198 5.27 -36.22 -19.84
C ASP A 198 5.44 -35.25 -18.65
N ILE A 199 6.38 -34.30 -18.77
CA ILE A 199 6.66 -33.30 -17.74
C ILE A 199 6.00 -31.97 -18.14
N ILE A 200 5.17 -31.45 -17.24
CA ILE A 200 4.58 -30.11 -17.34
C ILE A 200 5.17 -29.25 -16.22
N ASP A 201 5.99 -28.26 -16.59
CA ASP A 201 6.48 -27.25 -15.67
C ASP A 201 5.58 -26.02 -15.74
N ILE A 202 5.12 -25.53 -14.60
CA ILE A 202 4.18 -24.42 -14.46
C ILE A 202 4.77 -23.45 -13.45
N TYR A 203 4.86 -22.16 -13.76
CA TYR A 203 5.25 -21.17 -12.78
C TYR A 203 4.01 -20.38 -12.34
N PRO A 204 3.44 -20.67 -11.15
CA PRO A 204 2.22 -20.02 -10.68
C PRO A 204 2.36 -18.50 -10.61
N ALA A 205 1.31 -17.78 -11.02
CA ALA A 205 1.32 -16.33 -11.08
C ALA A 205 1.45 -15.67 -9.70
N GLU A 206 0.94 -16.34 -8.66
CA GLU A 206 1.00 -15.87 -7.28
C GLU A 206 2.29 -16.29 -6.55
N SER A 207 3.12 -17.14 -7.13
CA SER A 207 4.30 -17.70 -6.46
C SER A 207 5.46 -16.71 -6.42
N GLU A 208 6.01 -16.48 -5.23
CA GLU A 208 7.21 -15.64 -5.08
C GLU A 208 8.47 -16.31 -5.64
N ARG A 209 8.59 -17.64 -5.53
CA ARG A 209 9.85 -18.34 -5.78
C ARG A 209 9.71 -19.60 -6.59
N ASP A 210 8.84 -20.50 -6.14
CA ASP A 210 8.87 -21.87 -6.61
C ASP A 210 7.94 -22.05 -7.80
N ALA A 211 8.44 -22.70 -8.85
CA ALA A 211 7.64 -23.29 -9.89
C ALA A 211 7.19 -24.69 -9.48
N ILE A 212 6.24 -25.23 -10.23
CA ILE A 212 5.61 -26.53 -10.01
C ILE A 212 5.94 -27.42 -11.18
N ARG A 213 6.35 -28.65 -10.89
CA ARG A 213 6.54 -29.72 -11.87
C ARG A 213 5.53 -30.83 -11.64
N VAL A 214 4.80 -31.14 -12.70
CA VAL A 214 3.84 -32.24 -12.80
C VAL A 214 4.45 -33.28 -13.73
N GLU A 215 4.70 -34.47 -13.21
CA GLU A 215 5.19 -35.61 -13.99
C GLU A 215 4.06 -36.60 -14.14
N LEU A 216 3.77 -36.94 -15.40
CA LEU A 216 2.72 -37.88 -15.77
C LEU A 216 3.35 -39.23 -16.15
N PHE A 217 2.60 -40.30 -15.91
CA PHE A 217 2.85 -41.62 -16.47
C PHE A 217 1.56 -42.07 -17.14
N ASP A 218 1.56 -42.14 -18.47
CA ASP A 218 0.35 -42.22 -19.29
C ASP A 218 -0.66 -41.10 -18.93
N ASP A 219 -1.82 -41.47 -18.37
CA ASP A 219 -2.87 -40.54 -17.94
C ASP A 219 -2.94 -40.39 -16.41
N GLU A 220 -1.87 -40.69 -15.68
CA GLU A 220 -1.82 -40.61 -14.21
C GLU A 220 -0.75 -39.62 -13.72
N VAL A 221 -1.06 -38.85 -12.68
CA VAL A 221 -0.09 -37.97 -12.02
C VAL A 221 0.88 -38.80 -11.16
N GLU A 222 2.06 -39.10 -11.70
CA GLU A 222 3.08 -39.89 -11.01
C GLU A 222 3.74 -39.10 -9.87
N ARG A 223 4.12 -37.84 -10.12
CA ARG A 223 4.87 -37.04 -9.16
C ARG A 223 4.56 -35.55 -9.27
N LEU A 224 4.44 -34.91 -8.10
CA LEU A 224 4.26 -33.47 -7.96
C LEU A 224 5.40 -32.88 -7.13
N SER A 225 6.01 -31.81 -7.63
CA SER A 225 7.14 -31.18 -6.95
C SER A 225 7.17 -29.67 -7.12
N TYR A 226 7.68 -28.98 -6.10
CA TYR A 226 8.11 -27.59 -6.21
C TYR A 226 9.59 -27.56 -6.58
N PHE A 227 9.99 -26.65 -7.45
CA PHE A 227 11.38 -26.50 -7.86
C PHE A 227 11.72 -25.04 -8.17
N ASP A 228 13.00 -24.72 -8.11
CA ASP A 228 13.51 -23.40 -8.49
C ASP A 228 13.54 -23.29 -10.03
N PRO A 229 12.77 -22.38 -10.66
CA PRO A 229 12.63 -22.31 -12.12
C PRO A 229 13.93 -21.98 -12.86
N LEU A 230 14.92 -21.40 -12.17
CA LEU A 230 16.21 -21.00 -12.75
C LEU A 230 17.23 -22.14 -12.68
N THR A 231 17.33 -22.81 -11.54
CA THR A 231 18.34 -23.86 -11.32
C THR A 231 17.81 -25.27 -11.63
N GLY A 232 16.49 -25.45 -11.71
CA GLY A 232 15.86 -26.77 -11.84
C GLY A 232 15.90 -27.61 -10.56
N LYS A 233 16.48 -27.10 -9.47
CA LYS A 233 16.60 -27.85 -8.21
C LYS A 233 15.24 -28.01 -7.54
N VAL A 234 14.85 -29.26 -7.31
CA VAL A 234 13.63 -29.61 -6.58
C VAL A 234 13.77 -29.15 -5.11
N SER A 235 12.80 -28.36 -4.64
CA SER A 235 12.74 -27.85 -3.27
C SER A 235 11.99 -28.80 -2.34
N ARG A 236 10.83 -29.32 -2.78
CA ARG A 236 10.02 -30.29 -2.02
C ARG A 236 9.10 -31.11 -2.92
N LEU A 237 8.83 -32.35 -2.52
CA LEU A 237 7.78 -33.20 -3.08
C LEU A 237 6.47 -32.98 -2.32
N VAL A 238 5.35 -33.05 -3.03
CA VAL A 238 4.01 -32.90 -2.44
C VAL A 238 3.05 -33.93 -3.01
N SER A 239 2.04 -34.32 -2.24
CA SER A 239 0.99 -35.24 -2.70
C SER A 239 -0.18 -34.54 -3.40
N ARG A 240 -0.36 -33.25 -3.15
CA ARG A 240 -1.41 -32.42 -3.73
C ARG A 240 -0.89 -31.01 -4.00
N LEU A 241 -1.35 -30.40 -5.09
CA LEU A 241 -1.16 -28.98 -5.38
C LEU A 241 -2.42 -28.35 -5.97
N THR A 242 -2.52 -27.04 -5.84
CA THR A 242 -3.56 -26.22 -6.45
C THR A 242 -2.88 -25.11 -7.25
N ILE A 243 -3.27 -24.95 -8.51
CA ILE A 243 -2.86 -23.85 -9.38
C ILE A 243 -4.01 -22.86 -9.49
N TYR A 244 -3.71 -21.60 -9.17
CA TYR A 244 -4.66 -20.49 -9.18
C TYR A 244 -4.65 -19.73 -10.52
N PRO A 245 -5.75 -19.07 -10.89
CA PRO A 245 -5.80 -18.20 -12.07
C PRO A 245 -4.70 -17.13 -12.08
N LYS A 246 -4.22 -16.78 -13.28
CA LYS A 246 -3.21 -15.71 -13.47
C LYS A 246 -3.75 -14.31 -13.16
N THR A 247 -5.07 -14.13 -13.17
CA THR A 247 -5.71 -12.83 -12.96
C THR A 247 -6.94 -12.97 -12.07
N HIS A 248 -7.31 -11.90 -11.37
CA HIS A 248 -8.54 -11.87 -10.58
C HIS A 248 -9.80 -11.91 -11.46
N TYR A 249 -9.74 -11.45 -12.71
CA TYR A 249 -10.91 -11.33 -13.59
C TYR A 249 -11.18 -12.58 -14.43
N VAL A 250 -10.89 -13.77 -13.90
CA VAL A 250 -11.22 -15.03 -14.59
C VAL A 250 -12.67 -15.40 -14.32
N THR A 251 -13.39 -15.77 -15.38
CA THR A 251 -14.81 -16.09 -15.35
C THR A 251 -15.08 -17.35 -16.17
N PRO A 252 -15.90 -18.30 -15.69
CA PRO A 252 -16.27 -19.49 -16.46
C PRO A 252 -16.95 -19.15 -17.79
N ARG A 253 -16.74 -20.00 -18.81
CA ARG A 253 -17.26 -19.77 -20.17
C ARG A 253 -18.78 -19.59 -20.23
N HIS A 254 -19.54 -20.31 -19.40
CA HIS A 254 -21.00 -20.19 -19.40
C HIS A 254 -21.46 -18.81 -18.92
N VAL A 255 -20.83 -18.26 -17.86
CA VAL A 255 -21.11 -16.91 -17.35
C VAL A 255 -20.76 -15.84 -18.38
N LEU A 256 -19.65 -16.01 -19.14
CA LEU A 256 -19.30 -15.10 -20.23
C LEU A 256 -20.38 -15.05 -21.33
N LEU A 257 -20.92 -16.20 -21.72
CA LEU A 257 -21.97 -16.28 -22.74
C LEU A 257 -23.27 -15.61 -22.26
N GLU A 258 -23.67 -15.84 -21.01
CA GLU A 258 -24.82 -15.16 -20.42
C GLU A 258 -24.61 -13.64 -20.31
N ALA A 259 -23.40 -13.20 -19.96
CA ALA A 259 -23.05 -11.79 -19.90
C ALA A 259 -23.16 -11.13 -21.29
N ILE A 260 -22.69 -11.79 -22.36
CA ILE A 260 -22.80 -11.30 -23.73
C ILE A 260 -24.26 -11.00 -24.11
N ASP A 261 -25.19 -11.91 -23.79
CA ASP A 261 -26.61 -11.72 -24.12
C ASP A 261 -27.22 -10.53 -23.36
N LYS A 262 -26.86 -10.37 -22.08
CA LYS A 262 -27.30 -9.22 -21.27
C LYS A 262 -26.69 -7.89 -21.76
N ILE A 263 -25.43 -7.88 -22.20
CA ILE A 263 -24.76 -6.70 -22.77
C ILE A 263 -25.42 -6.30 -24.09
N LYS A 264 -25.74 -7.26 -24.96
CA LYS A 264 -26.46 -7.00 -26.23
C LYS A 264 -27.84 -6.39 -25.97
N ALA A 265 -28.55 -6.87 -24.96
CA ALA A 265 -29.85 -6.31 -24.58
C ALA A 265 -29.74 -4.86 -24.10
N GLU A 266 -28.79 -4.54 -23.20
CA GLU A 266 -28.56 -3.17 -22.73
C GLU A 266 -28.09 -2.24 -23.84
N LEU A 267 -27.21 -2.72 -24.73
CA LEU A 267 -26.77 -1.96 -25.90
C LEU A 267 -27.96 -1.56 -26.76
N LYS A 268 -28.84 -2.51 -27.09
CA LYS A 268 -30.03 -2.24 -27.91
C LYS A 268 -30.92 -1.17 -27.28
N GLU A 269 -31.21 -1.27 -25.99
CA GLU A 269 -32.01 -0.29 -25.25
C GLU A 269 -31.35 1.10 -25.26
N ARG A 270 -30.04 1.14 -24.97
CA ARG A 270 -29.28 2.39 -24.92
C ARG A 270 -29.19 3.08 -26.27
N LEU A 271 -29.05 2.32 -27.37
CA LEU A 271 -29.03 2.86 -28.72
C LEU A 271 -30.36 3.49 -29.12
N ILE A 272 -31.49 2.88 -28.74
CA ILE A 272 -32.83 3.48 -28.97
C ILE A 272 -32.92 4.81 -28.23
N PHE A 273 -32.57 4.83 -26.94
CA PHE A 273 -32.58 6.06 -26.14
C PHE A 273 -31.72 7.18 -26.75
N LEU A 274 -30.49 6.87 -27.19
CA LEU A 274 -29.59 7.86 -27.78
C LEU A 274 -30.14 8.39 -29.12
N ARG A 275 -30.64 7.50 -29.98
CA ARG A 275 -31.22 7.87 -31.29
C ARG A 275 -32.48 8.73 -31.12
N ASP A 276 -33.37 8.38 -30.19
CA ASP A 276 -34.58 9.16 -29.87
C ASP A 276 -34.27 10.55 -29.32
N LYS A 277 -33.12 10.72 -28.67
CA LYS A 277 -32.63 12.02 -28.17
C LYS A 277 -31.80 12.80 -29.19
N GLY A 278 -31.67 12.30 -30.43
CA GLY A 278 -30.85 12.94 -31.47
C GLY A 278 -29.33 12.83 -31.25
N LYS A 279 -28.87 12.01 -30.30
CA LYS A 279 -27.46 11.76 -29.98
C LYS A 279 -26.87 10.69 -30.92
N LEU A 280 -26.81 11.02 -32.21
CA LEU A 280 -26.44 10.07 -33.27
C LEU A 280 -24.96 9.66 -33.23
N VAL A 281 -24.07 10.60 -32.91
CA VAL A 281 -22.62 10.34 -32.83
C VAL A 281 -22.30 9.43 -31.65
N GLU A 282 -22.92 9.68 -30.51
CA GLU A 282 -22.81 8.86 -29.30
C GLU A 282 -23.36 7.45 -29.53
N ALA A 283 -24.49 7.33 -30.24
CA ALA A 283 -25.05 6.03 -30.59
C ALA A 283 -24.11 5.23 -31.48
N GLN A 284 -23.57 5.84 -32.55
CA GLN A 284 -22.63 5.18 -33.44
C GLN A 284 -21.35 4.75 -32.72
N ARG A 285 -20.78 5.63 -31.88
CA ARG A 285 -19.59 5.38 -31.08
C ARG A 285 -19.79 4.19 -30.12
N LEU A 286 -20.91 4.19 -29.40
CA LEU A 286 -21.25 3.13 -28.45
C LEU A 286 -21.42 1.78 -29.16
N GLU A 287 -22.16 1.77 -30.27
CA GLU A 287 -22.42 0.57 -31.07
C GLU A 287 -21.13 -0.06 -31.57
N GLN A 288 -20.25 0.71 -32.22
CA GLN A 288 -18.98 0.22 -32.74
C GLN A 288 -18.09 -0.37 -31.64
N ARG A 289 -17.94 0.35 -30.53
CA ARG A 289 -17.07 -0.10 -29.44
C ARG A 289 -17.60 -1.33 -28.74
N THR A 290 -18.89 -1.36 -28.38
CA THR A 290 -19.46 -2.50 -27.67
C THR A 290 -19.49 -3.75 -28.55
N ILE A 291 -19.77 -3.64 -29.86
CA ILE A 291 -19.71 -4.79 -30.77
C ILE A 291 -18.30 -5.36 -30.84
N TYR A 292 -17.28 -4.51 -30.99
CA TYR A 292 -15.88 -4.94 -30.99
C TYR A 292 -15.50 -5.65 -29.68
N ASP A 293 -15.87 -5.09 -28.52
CA ASP A 293 -15.61 -5.72 -27.22
C ASP A 293 -16.28 -7.11 -27.13
N LEU A 294 -17.52 -7.25 -27.61
CA LEU A 294 -18.24 -8.53 -27.63
C LEU A 294 -17.60 -9.57 -28.55
N GLU A 295 -17.13 -9.18 -29.73
CA GLU A 295 -16.38 -10.06 -30.63
C GLU A 295 -15.11 -10.59 -29.97
N MET A 296 -14.35 -9.70 -29.31
CA MET A 296 -13.15 -10.06 -28.57
C MET A 296 -13.44 -11.03 -27.41
N ILE A 297 -14.52 -10.82 -26.64
CA ILE A 297 -14.93 -11.74 -25.57
C ILE A 297 -15.31 -13.12 -26.13
N ILE A 298 -15.98 -13.19 -27.28
CA ILE A 298 -16.38 -14.47 -27.90
C ILE A 298 -15.16 -15.27 -28.38
N GLU A 299 -14.23 -14.60 -29.07
CA GLU A 299 -13.08 -15.26 -29.68
C GLU A 299 -11.97 -15.58 -28.67
N LEU A 300 -11.65 -14.64 -27.78
CA LEU A 300 -10.51 -14.75 -26.86
C LEU A 300 -10.91 -15.02 -25.40
N GLY A 301 -12.18 -14.90 -25.05
CA GLY A 301 -12.63 -14.95 -23.65
C GLY A 301 -12.32 -13.69 -22.85
N TYR A 302 -11.77 -12.65 -23.48
CA TYR A 302 -11.37 -11.39 -22.84
C TYR A 302 -11.38 -10.21 -23.84
N CYS A 303 -11.57 -8.98 -23.35
CA CYS A 303 -11.36 -7.75 -24.11
C CYS A 303 -10.64 -6.68 -23.27
N SER A 304 -10.00 -5.71 -23.94
CA SER A 304 -9.38 -4.60 -23.23
C SER A 304 -10.45 -3.76 -22.53
N GLY A 305 -10.31 -3.57 -21.21
CA GLY A 305 -11.31 -2.87 -20.43
C GLY A 305 -12.51 -3.75 -20.02
N ILE A 306 -12.34 -5.08 -19.97
CA ILE A 306 -13.39 -6.03 -19.57
C ILE A 306 -14.04 -5.67 -18.23
N GLU A 307 -13.30 -4.98 -17.34
CA GLU A 307 -13.82 -4.52 -16.06
C GLU A 307 -15.05 -3.63 -16.21
N ASN A 308 -15.26 -2.96 -17.35
CA ASN A 308 -16.46 -2.16 -17.60
C ASN A 308 -17.74 -3.00 -17.73
N TYR A 309 -17.60 -4.32 -17.90
CA TYR A 309 -18.70 -5.27 -17.92
C TYR A 309 -18.83 -6.06 -16.60
N SER A 310 -18.11 -5.65 -15.54
CA SER A 310 -17.97 -6.41 -14.30
C SER A 310 -19.31 -6.83 -13.68
N ARG A 311 -20.34 -5.96 -13.71
CA ARG A 311 -21.69 -6.29 -13.21
C ARG A 311 -22.22 -7.60 -13.79
N TYR A 312 -22.08 -7.78 -15.09
CA TYR A 312 -22.57 -8.97 -15.78
C TYR A 312 -21.71 -10.19 -15.47
N LEU A 313 -20.40 -10.01 -15.37
CA LEU A 313 -19.44 -11.08 -15.06
C LEU A 313 -19.58 -11.58 -13.62
N SER A 314 -19.92 -10.70 -12.69
CA SER A 314 -20.17 -11.04 -11.29
C SER A 314 -21.65 -11.37 -11.00
N GLN A 315 -22.52 -11.34 -12.01
CA GLN A 315 -23.97 -11.56 -11.87
C GLN A 315 -24.64 -10.71 -10.77
N ARG A 316 -24.11 -9.50 -10.53
CA ARG A 316 -24.62 -8.55 -9.52
C ARG A 316 -25.79 -7.75 -10.09
N ASP A 317 -26.64 -7.25 -9.20
CA ASP A 317 -27.78 -6.43 -9.59
C ASP A 317 -27.37 -5.00 -10.01
N ILE A 318 -28.27 -4.29 -10.69
CA ILE A 318 -28.04 -2.91 -11.12
C ILE A 318 -27.75 -2.04 -9.90
N GLY A 319 -26.66 -1.27 -9.96
CA GLY A 319 -26.25 -0.39 -8.89
C GLY A 319 -25.43 -1.06 -7.79
N GLU A 320 -25.26 -2.38 -7.77
CA GLU A 320 -24.34 -3.06 -6.86
C GLU A 320 -22.88 -2.93 -7.34
N PRO A 321 -21.89 -2.80 -6.41
CA PRO A 321 -20.48 -2.82 -6.79
C PRO A 321 -20.03 -4.22 -7.19
N PRO A 322 -18.93 -4.35 -7.97
CA PRO A 322 -18.24 -5.62 -8.12
C PRO A 322 -17.73 -6.13 -6.75
N PRO A 323 -17.46 -7.43 -6.63
CA PRO A 323 -16.73 -7.99 -5.50
C PRO A 323 -15.42 -7.23 -5.26
N THR A 324 -15.00 -7.12 -4.01
CA THR A 324 -13.81 -6.38 -3.57
C THR A 324 -12.98 -7.26 -2.65
N LEU A 325 -11.86 -6.77 -2.11
CA LEU A 325 -11.06 -7.55 -1.16
C LEU A 325 -11.86 -7.90 0.11
N PHE A 326 -12.90 -7.13 0.45
CA PHE A 326 -13.77 -7.42 1.59
C PHE A 326 -14.60 -8.69 1.40
N ASP A 327 -14.96 -9.04 0.17
CA ASP A 327 -15.67 -10.29 -0.15
C ASP A 327 -14.76 -11.52 -0.01
N TYR A 328 -13.44 -11.33 0.02
CA TYR A 328 -12.45 -12.38 0.29
C TYR A 328 -12.13 -12.51 1.79
N LEU A 329 -12.57 -11.57 2.62
CA LEU A 329 -12.28 -11.55 4.04
C LEU A 329 -13.19 -12.56 4.77
N PRO A 330 -12.65 -13.45 5.62
CA PRO A 330 -13.47 -14.39 6.37
C PRO A 330 -14.35 -13.66 7.39
N GLU A 331 -15.46 -14.28 7.81
CA GLU A 331 -16.44 -13.68 8.74
C GLU A 331 -15.81 -13.25 10.08
N ASN A 332 -14.80 -13.98 10.55
CA ASN A 332 -14.06 -13.64 11.76
C ASN A 332 -12.88 -12.69 11.51
N GLY A 333 -12.79 -12.05 10.34
CA GLY A 333 -11.74 -11.10 10.00
C GLY A 333 -11.71 -9.89 10.95
N LEU A 334 -10.55 -9.24 11.05
CA LEU A 334 -10.32 -8.00 11.78
C LEU A 334 -9.90 -6.90 10.79
N LEU A 335 -10.48 -5.71 10.92
CA LEU A 335 -10.09 -4.54 10.14
C LEU A 335 -9.30 -3.56 11.02
N ILE A 336 -8.13 -3.16 10.56
CA ILE A 336 -7.35 -2.06 11.15
C ILE A 336 -7.32 -0.94 10.12
N ILE A 337 -7.68 0.28 10.52
CA ILE A 337 -7.57 1.45 9.66
C ILE A 337 -6.50 2.37 10.24
N ASP A 338 -5.32 2.35 9.64
CA ASP A 338 -4.22 3.22 10.04
C ASP A 338 -4.41 4.65 9.51
N GLU A 339 -3.96 5.61 10.31
CA GLU A 339 -4.20 7.04 10.11
C GLU A 339 -5.66 7.32 9.71
N SER A 340 -6.61 6.77 10.48
CA SER A 340 -8.05 6.72 10.15
C SER A 340 -8.66 8.05 9.74
N HIS A 341 -8.22 9.13 10.38
CA HIS A 341 -8.66 10.50 10.09
C HIS A 341 -8.41 10.96 8.64
N VAL A 342 -7.50 10.29 7.90
CA VAL A 342 -7.29 10.46 6.45
C VAL A 342 -7.93 9.31 5.67
N THR A 343 -7.69 8.07 6.09
CA THR A 343 -8.10 6.87 5.35
C THR A 343 -9.63 6.76 5.23
N VAL A 344 -10.37 7.08 6.29
CA VAL A 344 -11.85 7.03 6.29
C VAL A 344 -12.46 8.05 5.30
N PRO A 345 -12.11 9.36 5.34
CA PRO A 345 -12.56 10.30 4.32
C PRO A 345 -12.14 9.91 2.90
N GLN A 346 -10.94 9.34 2.72
CA GLN A 346 -10.45 8.92 1.42
C GLN A 346 -11.33 7.82 0.83
N ILE A 347 -11.71 6.80 1.61
CA ILE A 347 -12.66 5.75 1.21
C ILE A 347 -13.96 6.38 0.71
N GLY A 348 -14.53 7.33 1.45
CA GLY A 348 -15.76 8.02 1.05
C GLY A 348 -15.62 8.90 -0.21
N GLY A 349 -14.41 9.33 -0.55
CA GLY A 349 -14.11 10.14 -1.72
C GLY A 349 -13.95 9.35 -3.03
N MET A 350 -13.53 8.08 -2.97
CA MET A 350 -13.17 7.29 -4.16
C MET A 350 -14.35 7.10 -5.12
N TYR A 351 -15.54 6.77 -4.61
CA TYR A 351 -16.74 6.59 -5.43
C TYR A 351 -17.14 7.86 -6.20
N ARG A 352 -17.10 9.03 -5.56
CA ARG A 352 -17.56 10.29 -6.17
C ARG A 352 -16.69 10.67 -7.38
N GLY A 353 -15.37 10.52 -7.24
CA GLY A 353 -14.43 10.79 -8.33
C GLY A 353 -14.59 9.82 -9.51
N ASP A 354 -14.73 8.52 -9.23
CA ASP A 354 -14.96 7.51 -10.26
C ASP A 354 -16.29 7.74 -11.00
N ARG A 355 -17.36 8.01 -10.25
CA ARG A 355 -18.71 8.23 -10.79
C ARG A 355 -18.75 9.43 -11.73
N ALA A 356 -18.23 10.58 -11.32
CA ALA A 356 -18.24 11.80 -12.15
C ALA A 356 -17.51 11.60 -13.49
N ARG A 357 -16.37 10.89 -13.47
CA ARG A 357 -15.62 10.54 -14.67
C ARG A 357 -16.42 9.62 -15.60
N LYS A 358 -17.01 8.55 -15.06
CA LYS A 358 -17.74 7.55 -15.84
C LYS A 358 -19.09 8.05 -16.36
N GLU A 359 -19.78 8.91 -15.62
CA GLU A 359 -21.03 9.52 -16.09
C GLU A 359 -20.82 10.28 -17.40
N THR A 360 -19.71 11.01 -17.49
CA THR A 360 -19.31 11.70 -18.73
C THR A 360 -19.08 10.70 -19.87
N LEU A 361 -18.36 9.59 -19.64
CA LEU A 361 -18.16 8.56 -20.66
C LEU A 361 -19.48 7.95 -21.16
N VAL A 362 -20.43 7.68 -20.26
CA VAL A 362 -21.74 7.11 -20.58
C VAL A 362 -22.65 8.11 -21.29
N GLU A 363 -22.61 9.38 -20.88
CA GLU A 363 -23.40 10.44 -21.50
C GLU A 363 -23.02 10.66 -22.96
N TYR A 364 -21.72 10.57 -23.26
CA TYR A 364 -21.15 10.76 -24.60
C TYR A 364 -20.92 9.43 -25.35
N GLY A 365 -21.54 8.33 -24.94
CA GLY A 365 -21.55 7.08 -25.71
C GLY A 365 -20.19 6.37 -25.84
N PHE A 366 -19.24 6.60 -24.93
CA PHE A 366 -18.00 5.82 -24.88
C PHE A 366 -18.17 4.49 -24.14
N ARG A 367 -19.12 4.41 -23.20
CA ARG A 367 -19.42 3.21 -22.40
C ARG A 367 -20.92 3.04 -22.16
N LEU A 368 -21.33 1.80 -21.91
CA LEU A 368 -22.69 1.47 -21.49
C LEU A 368 -22.99 1.97 -20.07
N PRO A 369 -24.27 2.18 -19.70
CA PRO A 369 -24.65 2.51 -18.33
C PRO A 369 -24.13 1.53 -17.27
N SER A 370 -24.08 0.23 -17.58
CA SER A 370 -23.45 -0.81 -16.74
C SER A 370 -22.01 -0.52 -16.32
N ALA A 371 -21.25 0.25 -17.09
CA ALA A 371 -19.89 0.61 -16.72
C ALA A 371 -19.81 1.46 -15.44
N LEU A 372 -20.91 2.12 -15.06
CA LEU A 372 -21.03 2.86 -13.80
C LEU A 372 -21.12 1.94 -12.58
N ASP A 373 -21.49 0.68 -12.78
CA ASP A 373 -21.58 -0.35 -11.73
C ASP A 373 -20.21 -1.00 -11.49
N ASN A 374 -19.26 -0.89 -12.44
CA ASN A 374 -17.85 -1.12 -12.16
C ASN A 374 -17.27 0.08 -11.39
N ARG A 375 -17.32 0.04 -10.07
CA ARG A 375 -16.96 1.19 -9.23
C ARG A 375 -16.37 0.72 -7.91
N PRO A 376 -15.63 1.56 -7.18
CA PRO A 376 -15.33 1.26 -5.79
C PRO A 376 -16.61 1.26 -4.94
N LEU A 377 -16.51 0.70 -3.74
CA LEU A 377 -17.57 0.76 -2.73
C LEU A 377 -17.95 2.22 -2.42
N ARG A 378 -19.25 2.44 -2.22
CA ARG A 378 -19.73 3.63 -1.50
C ARG A 378 -19.37 3.48 -0.02
N PHE A 379 -19.36 4.60 0.70
CA PHE A 379 -19.01 4.58 2.11
C PHE A 379 -19.98 3.70 2.92
N GLU A 380 -21.27 3.78 2.64
CA GLU A 380 -22.31 3.00 3.33
C GLU A 380 -22.22 1.50 3.00
N GLU A 381 -21.67 1.13 1.85
CA GLU A 381 -21.42 -0.26 1.47
C GLU A 381 -20.19 -0.80 2.19
N PHE A 382 -19.13 0.00 2.24
CA PHE A 382 -17.94 -0.29 3.03
C PHE A 382 -18.30 -0.51 4.51
N GLU A 383 -19.12 0.35 5.13
CA GLU A 383 -19.51 0.20 6.53
C GLU A 383 -20.26 -1.10 6.81
N LYS A 384 -21.10 -1.54 5.86
CA LYS A 384 -21.83 -2.81 5.98
C LYS A 384 -20.90 -4.02 5.93
N LEU A 385 -19.93 -3.99 5.02
CA LEU A 385 -18.95 -5.07 4.80
C LEU A 385 -17.82 -5.06 5.83
N ALA A 386 -17.51 -3.90 6.42
CA ALA A 386 -16.44 -3.77 7.39
C ALA A 386 -16.75 -4.64 8.63
N PRO A 387 -15.83 -5.55 9.02
CA PRO A 387 -15.98 -6.36 10.23
C PRO A 387 -15.70 -5.51 11.48
N GLN A 388 -15.43 -6.15 12.62
CA GLN A 388 -14.92 -5.42 13.78
C GLN A 388 -13.66 -4.63 13.39
N THR A 389 -13.67 -3.34 13.73
CA THR A 389 -12.71 -2.36 13.23
C THR A 389 -12.01 -1.65 14.38
N ILE A 390 -10.68 -1.57 14.30
CA ILE A 390 -9.86 -0.68 15.12
C ILE A 390 -9.37 0.48 14.25
N TYR A 391 -9.80 1.69 14.58
CA TYR A 391 -9.28 2.93 14.00
C TYR A 391 -8.03 3.35 14.76
N VAL A 392 -6.92 3.56 14.05
CA VAL A 392 -5.65 3.95 14.65
C VAL A 392 -5.34 5.38 14.21
N SER A 393 -5.27 6.31 15.17
CA SER A 393 -4.93 7.70 14.88
C SER A 393 -4.49 8.47 16.13
N ALA A 394 -3.62 9.46 15.97
CA ALA A 394 -3.32 10.45 17.01
C ALA A 394 -4.39 11.55 17.13
N THR A 395 -5.22 11.69 16.09
CA THR A 395 -6.19 12.76 15.88
C THR A 395 -7.43 12.21 15.16
N PRO A 396 -8.16 11.25 15.76
CA PRO A 396 -9.31 10.62 15.15
C PRO A 396 -10.32 11.68 14.67
N SER A 397 -10.99 11.38 13.56
CA SER A 397 -12.05 12.24 13.06
C SER A 397 -13.36 12.04 13.81
N GLN A 398 -14.33 12.92 13.53
CA GLN A 398 -15.62 12.94 14.23
C GLN A 398 -16.37 11.61 14.02
N TYR A 399 -16.30 11.07 12.80
CA TYR A 399 -16.88 9.78 12.47
C TYR A 399 -16.41 8.68 13.41
N GLU A 400 -15.09 8.54 13.60
CA GLU A 400 -14.53 7.48 14.45
C GLU A 400 -14.97 7.65 15.91
N LEU A 401 -15.01 8.89 16.41
CA LEU A 401 -15.42 9.18 17.79
C LEU A 401 -16.91 8.93 18.02
N GLU A 402 -17.77 9.23 17.05
CA GLU A 402 -19.21 9.00 17.13
C GLU A 402 -19.58 7.51 17.06
N HIS A 403 -18.82 6.71 16.32
CA HIS A 403 -19.09 5.28 16.14
C HIS A 403 -18.36 4.40 17.16
N ALA A 404 -17.27 4.87 17.75
CA ALA A 404 -16.48 4.11 18.70
C ALA A 404 -17.29 3.79 19.97
N GLN A 405 -17.38 2.51 20.29
CA GLN A 405 -17.88 2.06 21.59
C GLN A 405 -16.83 2.22 22.69
N GLN A 406 -15.57 2.37 22.29
CA GLN A 406 -14.44 2.48 23.19
C GLN A 406 -13.31 3.28 22.54
N VAL A 407 -12.77 4.24 23.28
CA VAL A 407 -11.54 4.96 22.94
C VAL A 407 -10.44 4.51 23.90
N VAL A 408 -9.39 3.93 23.34
CA VAL A 408 -8.22 3.42 24.05
C VAL A 408 -7.06 4.37 23.84
N GLU A 409 -6.60 5.00 24.91
CA GLU A 409 -5.48 5.96 24.83
C GLU A 409 -4.12 5.26 24.89
N GLN A 410 -3.18 5.71 24.05
CA GLN A 410 -1.77 5.32 24.09
C GLN A 410 -0.89 6.56 23.86
N VAL A 411 -0.69 7.32 24.93
CA VAL A 411 0.02 8.62 24.90
C VAL A 411 1.42 8.53 25.49
N VAL A 412 1.68 7.59 26.40
CA VAL A 412 3.01 7.37 26.98
C VAL A 412 3.88 6.58 26.01
N ARG A 413 5.05 7.13 25.66
CA ARG A 413 6.02 6.49 24.76
C ARG A 413 6.91 5.51 25.52
N PRO A 414 7.27 4.35 24.93
CA PRO A 414 8.23 3.40 25.52
C PRO A 414 9.56 4.03 25.96
N THR A 415 10.04 5.05 25.25
CA THR A 415 11.32 5.70 25.52
C THR A 415 11.23 6.82 26.57
N GLY A 416 10.05 7.11 27.10
CA GLY A 416 9.81 8.24 28.00
C GLY A 416 9.84 9.61 27.31
N LEU A 417 9.96 9.68 25.98
CA LEU A 417 9.88 10.95 25.26
C LEU A 417 8.51 11.61 25.46
N ILE A 418 8.53 12.92 25.65
CA ILE A 418 7.36 13.74 25.97
C ILE A 418 6.92 14.58 24.77
N ASP A 419 5.66 15.00 24.75
CA ASP A 419 5.14 15.93 23.75
C ASP A 419 5.88 17.28 23.85
N PRO A 420 6.14 17.98 22.73
CA PRO A 420 7.00 19.17 22.68
C PRO A 420 6.44 20.32 23.52
N LEU A 421 7.32 21.22 23.95
CA LEU A 421 6.87 22.51 24.48
C LEU A 421 6.33 23.38 23.33
N VAL A 422 5.17 24.01 23.51
CA VAL A 422 4.55 24.89 22.52
C VAL A 422 4.60 26.34 23.00
N GLU A 423 5.15 27.22 22.17
CA GLU A 423 5.18 28.67 22.40
C GLU A 423 4.40 29.41 21.31
N VAL A 424 3.68 30.47 21.68
CA VAL A 424 3.04 31.39 20.73
C VAL A 424 3.84 32.67 20.66
N ARG A 425 4.23 33.11 19.45
CA ARG A 425 5.00 34.33 19.22
C ARG A 425 4.31 35.24 18.17
N PRO A 426 4.51 36.57 18.20
CA PRO A 426 3.87 37.49 17.25
C PRO A 426 4.29 37.25 15.79
N VAL A 427 3.37 37.46 14.84
CA VAL A 427 3.65 37.28 13.39
C VAL A 427 4.65 38.32 12.88
N ALA A 428 4.63 39.54 13.45
CA ALA A 428 5.45 40.66 13.02
C ALA A 428 6.97 40.40 13.00
N ILE A 429 7.45 39.45 13.82
CA ILE A 429 8.88 39.12 13.95
C ILE A 429 9.21 37.71 13.43
N GLN A 430 8.26 37.01 12.81
CA GLN A 430 8.37 35.56 12.57
C GLN A 430 9.61 35.14 11.76
N VAL A 431 10.01 35.96 10.78
CA VAL A 431 11.15 35.66 9.89
C VAL A 431 12.49 35.84 10.62
N ASP A 432 12.66 36.95 11.34
CA ASP A 432 13.90 37.24 12.07
C ASP A 432 14.06 36.32 13.29
N ASP A 433 12.95 36.06 13.99
CA ASP A 433 12.89 35.16 15.13
C ASP A 433 13.23 33.71 14.73
N ILE A 434 12.64 33.19 13.64
CA ILE A 434 12.95 31.82 13.21
C ILE A 434 14.40 31.70 12.74
N LEU A 435 14.96 32.73 12.09
CA LEU A 435 16.36 32.72 11.65
C LEU A 435 17.31 32.60 12.86
N SER A 436 16.99 33.28 13.97
CA SER A 436 17.73 33.16 15.23
C SER A 436 17.62 31.76 15.83
N GLU A 437 16.42 31.21 15.90
CA GLU A 437 16.18 29.85 16.42
C GLU A 437 16.88 28.78 15.57
N ILE A 438 16.84 28.90 14.23
CA ILE A 438 17.56 28.01 13.31
C ILE A 438 19.06 28.02 13.63
N LYS A 439 19.67 29.20 13.75
CA LYS A 439 21.11 29.31 14.05
C LYS A 439 21.48 28.61 15.36
N GLN A 440 20.61 28.66 16.37
CA GLN A 440 20.81 27.94 17.63
C GLN A 440 20.75 26.42 17.44
N ARG A 441 19.82 25.90 16.63
CA ARG A 441 19.68 24.46 16.36
C ARG A 441 20.82 23.90 15.52
N VAL A 442 21.30 24.66 14.53
CA VAL A 442 22.45 24.29 13.69
C VAL A 442 23.72 24.07 14.53
N VAL A 443 23.96 24.90 15.56
CA VAL A 443 25.13 24.76 16.45
C VAL A 443 25.14 23.43 17.20
N VAL A 444 23.97 22.90 17.56
CA VAL A 444 23.82 21.60 18.23
C VAL A 444 23.49 20.46 17.27
N GLN A 445 23.65 20.69 15.96
CA GLN A 445 23.42 19.71 14.88
C GLN A 445 22.00 19.16 14.80
N GLU A 446 21.00 19.90 15.26
CA GLU A 446 19.58 19.54 15.18
C GLU A 446 18.91 20.11 13.93
N ARG A 447 17.75 19.56 13.53
CA ARG A 447 17.00 19.98 12.32
C ARG A 447 15.73 20.76 12.64
N VAL A 448 15.30 21.58 11.68
CA VAL A 448 14.11 22.44 11.80
C VAL A 448 13.12 22.17 10.67
N LEU A 449 11.83 22.05 11.03
CA LEU A 449 10.73 22.03 10.07
C LEU A 449 9.93 23.32 10.17
N ILE A 450 9.61 23.93 9.03
CA ILE A 450 8.78 25.14 8.95
C ILE A 450 7.57 24.87 8.07
N THR A 451 6.37 25.21 8.55
CA THR A 451 5.15 25.12 7.76
C THR A 451 4.58 26.48 7.41
N THR A 452 4.35 26.74 6.12
CA THR A 452 3.74 27.95 5.57
C THR A 452 2.34 27.64 5.01
N LEU A 453 1.63 28.65 4.50
CA LEU A 453 0.28 28.48 3.93
C LEU A 453 0.28 28.33 2.40
N THR A 454 1.30 28.83 1.70
CA THR A 454 1.32 28.88 0.23
C THR A 454 2.68 28.43 -0.32
N LYS A 455 2.69 27.92 -1.55
CA LYS A 455 3.91 27.51 -2.28
C LYS A 455 4.90 28.66 -2.39
N ARG A 456 4.39 29.80 -2.84
CA ARG A 456 5.15 31.03 -2.98
C ARG A 456 5.83 31.45 -1.66
N MET A 457 5.11 31.40 -0.54
CA MET A 457 5.74 31.71 0.76
C MET A 457 6.80 30.69 1.17
N ALA A 458 6.63 29.41 0.82
CA ALA A 458 7.65 28.40 1.09
C ALA A 458 8.93 28.65 0.27
N GLU A 459 8.77 29.00 -1.01
CA GLU A 459 9.86 29.38 -1.92
C GLU A 459 10.54 30.66 -1.47
N ASP A 460 9.78 31.75 -1.29
CA ASP A 460 10.29 33.06 -0.87
C ASP A 460 11.04 32.98 0.48
N LEU A 461 10.53 32.20 1.44
CA LEU A 461 11.20 31.99 2.73
C LEU A 461 12.49 31.16 2.59
N THR A 462 12.48 30.17 1.70
CA THR A 462 13.67 29.35 1.43
C THR A 462 14.79 30.21 0.85
N ASP A 463 14.48 31.06 -0.13
CA ASP A 463 15.44 31.97 -0.75
C ASP A 463 16.01 32.95 0.28
N TYR A 464 15.14 33.57 1.10
CA TYR A 464 15.59 34.47 2.17
C TYR A 464 16.52 33.79 3.18
N LEU A 465 16.18 32.58 3.64
CA LEU A 465 17.00 31.83 4.58
C LEU A 465 18.34 31.42 3.95
N ALA A 466 18.34 31.03 2.67
CA ALA A 466 19.56 30.68 1.93
C ALA A 466 20.50 31.88 1.77
N ASP A 467 19.97 33.05 1.41
CA ASP A 467 20.73 34.31 1.32
C ASP A 467 21.36 34.71 2.66
N ASN A 468 20.74 34.31 3.77
CA ASN A 468 21.25 34.50 5.13
C ASN A 468 22.16 33.35 5.63
N GLY A 469 22.62 32.48 4.73
CA GLY A 469 23.60 31.44 4.99
C GLY A 469 23.05 30.17 5.65
N VAL A 470 21.73 29.96 5.65
CA VAL A 470 21.10 28.72 6.14
C VAL A 470 21.07 27.68 5.02
N LYS A 471 21.43 26.43 5.34
CA LYS A 471 21.22 25.31 4.42
C LYS A 471 19.76 24.87 4.48
N VAL A 472 18.99 25.21 3.45
CA VAL A 472 17.54 25.04 3.44
C VAL A 472 17.04 24.49 2.10
N ARG A 473 15.94 23.74 2.15
CA ARG A 473 15.18 23.26 0.99
C ARG A 473 13.68 23.46 1.26
N TYR A 474 12.88 23.52 0.20
CA TYR A 474 11.43 23.52 0.31
C TYR A 474 10.81 22.18 -0.12
N LEU A 475 9.58 21.91 0.33
CA LEU A 475 8.76 20.77 -0.06
C LEU A 475 7.30 21.16 -0.28
N HIS A 476 6.83 21.06 -1.52
CA HIS A 476 5.44 21.33 -1.90
C HIS A 476 4.87 20.28 -2.88
N SER A 477 3.64 20.44 -3.35
CA SER A 477 2.93 19.41 -4.14
C SER A 477 3.55 19.07 -5.49
N ASP A 478 4.30 19.99 -6.09
CA ASP A 478 4.83 19.81 -7.45
C ASP A 478 6.18 19.08 -7.48
N ILE A 479 6.75 18.79 -6.29
CA ILE A 479 7.93 17.94 -6.14
C ILE A 479 7.49 16.49 -6.29
N GLU A 480 8.12 15.79 -7.22
CA GLU A 480 7.89 14.37 -7.50
C GLU A 480 8.19 13.51 -6.27
N THR A 481 7.55 12.35 -6.17
CA THR A 481 7.68 11.45 -5.00
C THR A 481 9.14 11.02 -4.76
N VAL A 482 9.90 10.77 -5.83
CA VAL A 482 11.31 10.35 -5.73
C VAL A 482 12.17 11.46 -5.16
N GLU A 483 12.09 12.66 -5.73
CA GLU A 483 12.82 13.85 -5.25
C GLU A 483 12.46 14.19 -3.80
N ARG A 484 11.19 14.03 -3.43
CA ARG A 484 10.71 14.20 -2.05
C ARG A 484 11.43 13.25 -1.07
N VAL A 485 11.56 11.97 -1.41
CA VAL A 485 12.29 10.98 -0.59
C VAL A 485 13.76 11.38 -0.43
N GLU A 486 14.39 11.87 -1.50
CA GLU A 486 15.78 12.36 -1.46
C GLU A 486 15.93 13.57 -0.54
N ILE A 487 15.06 14.58 -0.66
CA ILE A 487 15.07 15.78 0.21
C ILE A 487 14.97 15.39 1.68
N ILE A 488 14.09 14.43 2.01
CA ILE A 488 13.92 13.93 3.38
C ILE A 488 15.18 13.22 3.88
N ARG A 489 15.78 12.38 3.06
CA ARG A 489 17.02 11.68 3.38
C ARG A 489 18.16 12.67 3.64
N ASP A 490 18.30 13.65 2.78
CA ASP A 490 19.33 14.69 2.86
C ASP A 490 19.18 15.56 4.12
N LEU A 491 17.95 15.85 4.55
CA LEU A 491 17.69 16.49 5.84
C LEU A 491 18.23 15.64 7.01
N ARG A 492 17.92 14.34 7.02
CA ARG A 492 18.37 13.42 8.08
C ARG A 492 19.88 13.27 8.09
N LEU A 493 20.51 13.17 6.92
CA LEU A 493 21.97 13.12 6.76
C LEU A 493 22.67 14.43 7.13
N GLY A 494 21.94 15.54 7.28
CA GLY A 494 22.51 16.85 7.56
C GLY A 494 23.19 17.49 6.36
N VAL A 495 22.80 17.10 5.14
CA VAL A 495 23.17 17.83 3.91
C VAL A 495 22.64 19.27 4.00
N PHE A 496 21.44 19.42 4.56
CA PHE A 496 20.84 20.70 4.93
C PHE A 496 20.13 20.60 6.29
N ASP A 497 19.83 21.75 6.89
CA ASP A 497 19.39 21.84 8.29
C ASP A 497 17.90 22.17 8.45
N VAL A 498 17.30 22.80 7.44
CA VAL A 498 15.94 23.35 7.49
C VAL A 498 15.10 22.87 6.30
N LEU A 499 13.90 22.39 6.57
CA LEU A 499 12.91 22.07 5.53
C LEU A 499 11.67 22.95 5.67
N VAL A 500 11.34 23.70 4.61
CA VAL A 500 10.15 24.56 4.54
C VAL A 500 9.09 23.87 3.71
N GLY A 501 7.87 23.69 4.21
CA GLY A 501 6.79 23.12 3.41
C GLY A 501 5.43 23.68 3.73
N ILE A 502 4.41 23.20 3.03
CA ILE A 502 3.01 23.62 3.28
C ILE A 502 2.32 22.58 4.15
N ASN A 503 2.31 21.35 3.64
CA ASN A 503 1.71 20.21 4.30
C ASN A 503 2.76 19.10 4.44
N LEU A 504 3.64 19.26 5.42
CA LEU A 504 4.64 18.26 5.80
C LEU A 504 4.02 17.05 6.55
N LEU A 505 2.68 16.97 6.61
CA LEU A 505 1.95 15.95 7.38
C LEU A 505 1.71 14.66 6.60
N ARG A 506 1.83 14.65 5.27
CA ARG A 506 1.35 13.55 4.43
C ARG A 506 2.13 12.24 4.53
N GLU A 507 3.36 12.25 5.03
CA GLU A 507 4.34 11.23 4.64
C GLU A 507 4.79 10.24 5.72
N GLY A 508 4.15 10.20 6.89
CA GLY A 508 4.61 9.27 7.93
C GLY A 508 6.08 9.50 8.34
N LEU A 509 6.60 10.72 8.12
CA LEU A 509 8.01 11.06 8.30
C LEU A 509 8.43 10.90 9.76
N ASP A 510 9.33 9.96 9.96
CA ASP A 510 9.99 9.69 11.22
C ASP A 510 11.39 10.32 11.20
N MET A 511 11.51 11.50 11.78
CA MET A 511 12.76 12.27 11.84
C MET A 511 13.12 12.55 13.30
N PRO A 512 13.82 11.63 13.99
CA PRO A 512 14.28 11.87 15.36
C PRO A 512 15.27 13.04 15.45
N GLU A 513 15.83 13.51 14.34
CA GLU A 513 16.78 14.62 14.25
C GLU A 513 16.11 16.02 14.32
N VAL A 514 14.79 16.09 14.17
CA VAL A 514 14.03 17.36 14.21
C VAL A 514 13.71 17.74 15.65
N SER A 515 14.30 18.84 16.12
CA SER A 515 14.04 19.36 17.47
C SER A 515 13.13 20.59 17.49
N LEU A 516 12.95 21.27 16.35
CA LEU A 516 12.12 22.47 16.25
C LEU A 516 11.13 22.38 15.10
N VAL A 517 9.86 22.66 15.41
CA VAL A 517 8.80 22.85 14.43
C VAL A 517 8.27 24.28 14.53
N ALA A 518 8.29 25.03 13.43
CA ALA A 518 7.71 26.36 13.35
C ALA A 518 6.47 26.36 12.44
N ILE A 519 5.39 26.97 12.91
CA ILE A 519 4.13 27.09 12.16
C ILE A 519 3.87 28.57 11.93
N PHE A 520 4.06 29.02 10.69
CA PHE A 520 3.80 30.39 10.27
C PHE A 520 2.30 30.61 10.15
N ASP A 521 1.84 31.82 10.44
CA ASP A 521 0.43 32.20 10.32
C ASP A 521 -0.52 31.19 11.00
N ALA A 522 -0.18 30.80 12.24
CA ALA A 522 -0.89 29.76 12.98
C ALA A 522 -2.34 30.16 13.33
N ASP A 523 -2.66 31.45 13.27
CA ASP A 523 -3.99 32.02 13.50
C ASP A 523 -4.89 32.09 12.26
N LYS A 524 -4.41 31.64 11.09
CA LYS A 524 -5.21 31.55 9.86
C LYS A 524 -5.96 30.23 9.81
N GLU A 525 -7.17 30.22 10.35
CA GLU A 525 -8.02 29.03 10.35
C GLU A 525 -8.25 28.48 8.93
N GLY A 526 -8.32 27.16 8.85
CA GLY A 526 -8.45 26.40 7.61
C GLY A 526 -7.90 25.00 7.79
N PHE A 527 -7.87 24.22 6.71
CA PHE A 527 -7.41 22.83 6.75
C PHE A 527 -6.02 22.70 7.39
N LEU A 528 -5.05 23.54 6.96
CA LEU A 528 -3.66 23.49 7.43
C LEU A 528 -3.44 23.96 8.87
N ARG A 529 -4.43 24.60 9.50
CA ARG A 529 -4.37 25.15 10.87
C ARG A 529 -5.54 24.69 11.74
N SER A 530 -6.16 23.57 11.37
CA SER A 530 -7.08 22.87 12.24
C SER A 530 -6.35 22.35 13.48
N ASP A 531 -7.08 22.12 14.57
CA ASP A 531 -6.55 21.50 15.78
C ASP A 531 -5.81 20.19 15.49
N LYS A 532 -6.38 19.34 14.62
CA LYS A 532 -5.74 18.10 14.16
C LYS A 532 -4.42 18.35 13.44
N SER A 533 -4.40 19.27 12.46
CA SER A 533 -3.18 19.59 11.70
C SER A 533 -2.09 20.19 12.59
N LEU A 534 -2.46 21.04 13.55
CA LEU A 534 -1.52 21.59 14.53
C LEU A 534 -0.90 20.48 15.39
N ILE A 535 -1.72 19.61 15.99
CA ILE A 535 -1.23 18.47 16.80
C ILE A 535 -0.27 17.58 16.00
N GLN A 536 -0.61 17.27 14.76
CA GLN A 536 0.26 16.43 13.90
C GLN A 536 1.56 17.12 13.53
N THR A 537 1.52 18.42 13.24
CA THR A 537 2.69 19.20 12.83
C THR A 537 3.66 19.28 13.99
N VAL A 538 3.16 19.64 15.18
CA VAL A 538 3.94 19.67 16.42
C VAL A 538 4.47 18.28 16.77
N GLY A 539 3.68 17.23 16.54
CA GLY A 539 4.07 15.83 16.76
C GLY A 539 5.35 15.39 16.03
N ARG A 540 5.81 16.13 15.00
CA ARG A 540 7.09 15.87 14.32
C ARG A 540 8.30 16.14 15.21
N ALA A 541 8.20 17.07 16.16
CA ALA A 541 9.27 17.33 17.15
C ALA A 541 9.18 16.40 18.38
N ALA A 542 8.13 15.58 18.50
CA ALA A 542 7.90 14.75 19.69
C ALA A 542 8.80 13.51 19.79
N ARG A 543 9.69 13.32 18.81
CA ARG A 543 10.70 12.25 18.79
C ARG A 543 12.10 12.72 19.21
N HIS A 544 12.24 13.99 19.56
CA HIS A 544 13.49 14.60 19.99
C HIS A 544 13.43 14.97 21.48
N LEU A 545 14.54 14.80 22.21
CA LEU A 545 14.62 15.16 23.64
C LEU A 545 14.33 16.64 23.87
N ASN A 546 14.94 17.48 23.04
CA ASN A 546 14.77 18.94 23.03
C ASN A 546 13.59 19.42 22.16
N GLY A 547 12.61 18.55 21.89
CA GLY A 547 11.48 18.86 21.02
C GLY A 547 10.71 20.12 21.46
N LYS A 548 10.60 21.10 20.54
CA LYS A 548 9.91 22.37 20.73
C LYS A 548 9.09 22.73 19.49
N ALA A 549 7.99 23.43 19.70
CA ALA A 549 7.21 24.04 18.62
C ALA A 549 6.95 25.53 18.87
N ILE A 550 6.98 26.32 17.81
CA ILE A 550 6.65 27.75 17.82
C ILE A 550 5.48 27.99 16.85
N LEU A 551 4.39 28.56 17.37
CA LEU A 551 3.23 29.01 16.61
C LEU A 551 3.32 30.53 16.44
N TYR A 552 3.59 31.01 15.22
CA TYR A 552 3.57 32.44 14.94
C TYR A 552 2.12 32.89 14.68
N ALA A 553 1.56 33.67 15.60
CA ALA A 553 0.17 34.10 15.59
C ALA A 553 -0.02 35.40 16.39
N ASP A 554 -0.90 36.27 15.92
CA ASP A 554 -1.27 37.49 16.64
C ASP A 554 -2.48 37.25 17.57
N LYS A 555 -3.26 36.19 17.31
CA LYS A 555 -4.44 35.80 18.09
C LYS A 555 -4.45 34.29 18.31
N ILE A 556 -4.91 33.85 19.48
CA ILE A 556 -5.16 32.44 19.74
C ILE A 556 -6.54 32.06 19.20
N THR A 557 -6.59 31.23 18.16
CA THR A 557 -7.84 30.73 17.58
C THR A 557 -8.43 29.58 18.41
N GLY A 558 -9.69 29.21 18.15
CA GLY A 558 -10.31 28.04 18.80
C GLY A 558 -9.56 26.74 18.49
N SER A 559 -9.07 26.60 17.25
CA SER A 559 -8.23 25.47 16.83
C SER A 559 -6.91 25.41 17.59
N MET A 560 -6.22 26.55 17.74
CA MET A 560 -4.99 26.62 18.54
C MET A 560 -5.25 26.27 20.01
N GLN A 561 -6.30 26.81 20.61
CA GLN A 561 -6.62 26.57 22.02
C GLN A 561 -6.86 25.08 22.30
N ARG A 562 -7.66 24.40 21.46
CA ARG A 562 -7.92 22.96 21.60
C ARG A 562 -6.66 22.13 21.38
N ALA A 563 -5.84 22.48 20.39
CA ALA A 563 -4.58 21.78 20.12
C ALA A 563 -3.60 21.89 21.30
N MET A 564 -3.37 23.11 21.79
CA MET A 564 -2.45 23.36 22.93
C MET A 564 -2.92 22.64 24.19
N ALA A 565 -4.21 22.72 24.52
CA ALA A 565 -4.76 22.03 25.68
C ALA A 565 -4.55 20.51 25.63
N GLU A 566 -4.72 19.89 24.45
CA GLU A 566 -4.49 18.45 24.29
C GLU A 566 -3.00 18.08 24.38
N MET A 567 -2.11 18.91 23.81
CA MET A 567 -0.66 18.69 23.90
C MET A 567 -0.15 18.85 25.33
N ASP A 568 -0.64 19.85 26.07
CA ASP A 568 -0.30 20.07 27.49
C ASP A 568 -0.81 18.93 28.37
N ARG A 569 -2.05 18.44 28.14
CA ARG A 569 -2.61 17.26 28.82
C ARG A 569 -1.73 16.03 28.63
N ARG A 570 -1.34 15.74 27.39
CA ARG A 570 -0.47 14.60 27.04
C ARG A 570 0.89 14.72 27.72
N ARG A 571 1.51 15.90 27.63
CA ARG A 571 2.80 16.19 28.24
C ARG A 571 2.76 16.00 29.76
N ALA A 572 1.72 16.48 30.44
CA ALA A 572 1.55 16.31 31.89
C ALA A 572 1.48 14.83 32.29
N LYS A 573 0.64 14.04 31.62
CA LYS A 573 0.51 12.59 31.86
C LYS A 573 1.81 11.82 31.60
N GLN A 574 2.57 12.20 30.57
CA GLN A 574 3.86 11.59 30.27
C GLN A 574 4.93 11.94 31.33
N LEU A 575 4.95 13.18 31.82
CA LEU A 575 5.86 13.61 32.89
C LEU A 575 5.56 12.88 34.20
N GLU A 576 4.29 12.79 34.58
CA GLU A 576 3.84 12.05 35.76
C GLU A 576 4.25 10.57 35.67
N HIS A 577 3.95 9.90 34.55
CA HIS A 577 4.35 8.52 34.33
C HIS A 577 5.87 8.32 34.43
N ASN A 578 6.66 9.21 33.83
CA ASN A 578 8.10 9.13 33.88
C ASN A 578 8.63 9.28 35.32
N GLN A 579 8.05 10.19 36.10
CA GLN A 579 8.42 10.41 37.50
C GLN A 579 8.07 9.19 38.36
N GLU A 580 6.85 8.66 38.24
CA GLU A 580 6.37 7.51 39.00
C GLU A 580 7.18 6.23 38.72
N ASN A 581 7.66 6.06 37.49
CA ASN A 581 8.37 4.87 37.04
C ASN A 581 9.89 5.04 36.95
N GLY A 582 10.43 6.20 37.36
CA GLY A 582 11.87 6.49 37.31
C GLY A 582 12.46 6.47 35.90
N ILE A 583 11.68 6.83 34.88
CA ILE A 583 12.08 6.77 33.47
C ILE A 583 12.78 8.07 33.10
N THR A 584 14.03 7.96 32.64
CA THR A 584 14.73 9.08 31.98
C THR A 584 14.44 9.02 30.49
N PRO A 585 13.89 10.09 29.87
CA PRO A 585 13.63 10.13 28.44
C PRO A 585 14.90 9.82 27.63
N ARG A 586 14.77 8.98 26.60
CA ARG A 586 15.87 8.66 25.67
C ARG A 586 15.44 8.92 24.25
N GLN A 587 16.32 9.54 23.48
CA GLN A 587 16.13 9.69 22.04
C GLN A 587 16.24 8.32 21.38
N VAL A 588 15.38 8.07 20.39
CA VAL A 588 15.48 6.86 19.58
C VAL A 588 16.51 7.13 18.50
N ASP A 589 17.69 6.53 18.62
CA ASP A 589 18.62 6.42 17.51
C ASP A 589 18.06 5.40 16.52
N LYS A 590 17.15 5.87 15.67
CA LYS A 590 16.76 5.10 14.50
C LYS A 590 17.90 5.25 13.52
N ALA A 591 18.63 4.16 13.28
CA ALA A 591 19.60 4.14 12.20
C ALA A 591 18.98 4.82 10.99
N ILE A 592 19.73 5.72 10.34
CA ILE A 592 19.48 6.06 8.95
C ILE A 592 19.79 4.76 8.21
N ARG A 593 18.91 3.77 8.37
CA ARG A 593 18.72 2.76 7.36
C ARG A 593 18.49 3.62 6.15
N ASP A 594 19.39 3.58 5.18
CA ASP A 594 18.96 3.79 3.81
C ASP A 594 17.63 3.02 3.75
N ILE A 595 16.56 3.63 3.26
CA ILE A 595 15.22 3.03 3.34
C ILE A 595 15.20 1.58 2.79
N ILE A 596 16.29 1.20 2.12
CA ILE A 596 16.67 -0.02 1.43
C ILE A 596 17.53 -1.01 2.27
N ASP A 597 17.98 -0.72 3.50
CA ASP A 597 18.94 -1.59 4.22
C ASP A 597 18.29 -2.71 5.06
N GLY A 598 17.41 -3.47 4.41
CA GLY A 598 17.00 -4.81 4.81
C GLY A 598 17.93 -5.91 4.26
N VAL A 599 19.15 -5.56 3.87
CA VAL A 599 20.01 -6.39 2.99
C VAL A 599 21.06 -7.24 3.73
N HIS A 600 21.34 -7.02 5.02
CA HIS A 600 22.40 -7.79 5.70
C HIS A 600 22.04 -8.35 7.08
N ALA A 601 21.08 -9.27 7.13
CA ALA A 601 20.91 -10.15 8.28
C ALA A 601 20.59 -11.59 7.86
N ALA A 602 21.58 -12.31 7.32
CA ALA A 602 21.73 -13.78 7.46
C ALA A 602 22.88 -14.32 6.59
N ILE A 603 24.15 -14.11 6.97
CA ILE A 603 25.21 -15.07 6.63
C ILE A 603 26.16 -15.16 7.84
N PRO A 604 26.28 -16.31 8.52
CA PRO A 604 27.37 -16.54 9.45
C PRO A 604 28.61 -16.91 8.61
N THR A 605 29.48 -15.94 8.33
CA THR A 605 30.78 -16.21 7.71
C THR A 605 31.82 -16.45 8.80
N ALA A 606 32.23 -17.72 8.92
CA ALA A 606 33.51 -18.06 9.50
C ALA A 606 34.66 -17.50 8.63
N ASP A 607 35.75 -17.17 9.32
CA ASP A 607 37.09 -16.83 8.84
C ASP A 607 37.39 -15.43 8.25
N ASN A 608 38.17 -14.71 9.04
CA ASN A 608 39.00 -13.56 8.69
C ASN A 608 40.09 -13.95 7.69
N ASN A 609 40.20 -13.25 6.55
CA ASN A 609 41.35 -12.39 6.23
C ASN A 609 41.33 -11.86 4.79
N ALA A 610 41.68 -10.57 4.68
CA ALA A 610 42.32 -9.91 3.54
C ALA A 610 41.52 -9.70 2.22
N ARG A 611 41.00 -8.49 2.04
CA ARG A 611 41.44 -7.48 1.02
C ARG A 611 40.36 -6.40 0.89
N GLY A 612 40.74 -5.16 1.21
CA GLY A 612 39.91 -3.98 0.98
C GLY A 612 39.99 -3.45 -0.45
N TYR A 613 39.02 -2.59 -0.75
CA TYR A 613 38.79 -1.75 -1.92
C TYR A 613 37.85 -2.28 -3.02
N SER A 614 36.97 -1.36 -3.45
CA SER A 614 36.10 -1.33 -4.65
C SER A 614 34.73 -2.03 -4.67
N ILE A 615 33.87 -1.82 -3.65
CA ILE A 615 32.42 -2.12 -3.77
C ILE A 615 31.52 -0.90 -3.47
N ALA A 616 32.05 0.14 -2.82
CA ALA A 616 31.24 1.28 -2.36
C ALA A 616 30.75 2.24 -3.47
N GLU A 617 31.37 2.25 -4.67
CA GLU A 617 31.00 3.17 -5.74
C GLU A 617 29.85 2.68 -6.63
N GLU A 618 29.69 1.36 -6.82
CA GLU A 618 28.58 0.83 -7.65
C GLU A 618 27.23 0.93 -6.93
N THR A 619 27.20 0.82 -5.60
CA THR A 619 25.96 0.84 -4.81
C THR A 619 25.31 2.23 -4.75
N SER A 620 26.09 3.30 -4.88
CA SER A 620 25.59 4.68 -4.98
C SER A 620 24.84 4.96 -6.30
N ALA A 621 25.00 4.13 -7.33
CA ALA A 621 24.38 4.36 -8.64
C ALA A 621 22.90 3.93 -8.68
N TYR A 622 22.52 2.93 -7.88
CA TYR A 622 21.14 2.41 -7.83
C TYR A 622 20.14 3.38 -7.18
N LEU A 623 20.63 4.29 -6.32
CA LEU A 623 19.83 5.27 -5.58
C LEU A 623 19.41 6.50 -6.41
N ARG A 624 19.97 6.69 -7.61
CA ARG A 624 19.59 7.80 -8.52
C ARG A 624 18.50 7.40 -9.52
N LEU A 625 17.93 6.20 -9.37
CA LEU A 625 17.05 5.63 -10.36
C LEU A 625 15.58 5.81 -9.96
N THR A 626 14.81 6.48 -10.81
CA THR A 626 13.35 6.56 -10.68
C THR A 626 12.72 5.16 -10.74
N PRO A 627 11.47 4.95 -10.25
CA PRO A 627 10.78 3.65 -10.36
C PRO A 627 10.77 3.10 -11.79
N ALA A 628 10.66 3.97 -12.79
CA ALA A 628 10.77 3.60 -14.20
C ALA A 628 12.17 3.12 -14.60
N GLN A 629 13.23 3.75 -14.07
CA GLN A 629 14.62 3.34 -14.28
C GLN A 629 14.94 2.04 -13.54
N ILE A 630 14.45 1.85 -12.31
CA ILE A 630 14.55 0.58 -11.58
C ILE A 630 13.86 -0.52 -12.35
N THR A 631 12.64 -0.30 -12.86
CA THR A 631 11.92 -1.26 -13.70
C THR A 631 12.72 -1.61 -14.96
N LYS A 632 13.33 -0.63 -15.61
CA LYS A 632 14.19 -0.84 -16.78
C LYS A 632 15.44 -1.66 -16.43
N GLN A 633 16.06 -1.38 -15.29
CA GLN A 633 17.23 -2.12 -14.81
C GLN A 633 16.88 -3.55 -14.40
N ILE A 634 15.75 -3.75 -13.73
CA ILE A 634 15.20 -5.08 -13.43
C ILE A 634 15.00 -5.85 -14.74
N LYS A 635 14.42 -5.24 -15.79
CA LYS A 635 14.29 -5.89 -17.11
C LYS A 635 15.64 -6.23 -17.74
N GLN A 636 16.65 -5.39 -17.60
CA GLN A 636 18.00 -5.65 -18.09
C GLN A 636 18.66 -6.81 -17.34
N LEU A 637 18.61 -6.78 -16.00
CA LEU A 637 19.14 -7.84 -15.13
C LEU A 637 18.38 -9.14 -15.34
N GLN A 638 17.07 -9.12 -15.57
CA GLN A 638 16.29 -10.32 -15.92
C GLN A 638 16.80 -10.92 -17.22
N LYS A 639 16.99 -10.12 -18.26
CA LYS A 639 17.54 -10.59 -19.54
C LYS A 639 18.95 -11.18 -19.37
N GLU A 640 19.78 -10.54 -18.55
CA GLU A 640 21.12 -11.04 -18.23
C GLU A 640 21.07 -12.35 -17.42
N MET A 641 20.22 -12.42 -16.40
CA MET A 641 19.97 -13.60 -15.59
C MET A 641 19.56 -14.79 -16.47
N TYR A 642 18.60 -14.59 -17.39
CA TYR A 642 18.18 -15.63 -18.33
C TYR A 642 19.32 -16.05 -19.26
N LYS A 643 20.12 -15.11 -19.75
CA LYS A 643 21.31 -15.42 -20.55
C LYS A 643 22.35 -16.22 -19.77
N GLN A 644 22.57 -15.92 -18.49
CA GLN A 644 23.48 -16.70 -17.64
C GLN A 644 22.93 -18.11 -17.37
N ALA A 645 21.61 -18.24 -17.16
CA ALA A 645 20.95 -19.52 -17.00
C ALA A 645 21.05 -20.38 -18.29
N GLU A 646 20.87 -19.79 -19.48
CA GLU A 646 21.07 -20.46 -20.77
C GLU A 646 22.51 -20.95 -20.95
N ASN A 647 23.49 -20.17 -20.48
CA ASN A 647 24.91 -20.52 -20.50
C ASN A 647 25.35 -21.49 -19.38
N LEU A 648 24.40 -22.05 -18.61
CA LEU A 648 24.66 -22.96 -17.48
C LEU A 648 25.45 -22.34 -16.32
N ALA A 649 25.54 -21.01 -16.25
CA ALA A 649 26.19 -20.27 -15.18
C ALA A 649 25.21 -20.00 -14.01
N PHE A 650 24.72 -21.08 -13.38
CA PHE A 650 23.63 -21.02 -12.41
C PHE A 650 23.93 -20.20 -11.15
N GLU A 651 25.18 -20.18 -10.68
CA GLU A 651 25.60 -19.36 -9.53
C GLU A 651 25.49 -17.86 -9.84
N GLN A 652 25.89 -17.46 -11.05
CA GLN A 652 25.78 -16.07 -11.51
C GLN A 652 24.32 -15.67 -11.73
N ALA A 653 23.52 -16.55 -12.33
CA ALA A 653 22.08 -16.34 -12.48
C ALA A 653 21.38 -16.21 -11.11
N ALA A 654 21.77 -17.02 -10.12
CA ALA A 654 21.25 -16.92 -8.75
C ALA A 654 21.63 -15.60 -8.07
N ALA A 655 22.88 -15.14 -8.24
CA ALA A 655 23.32 -13.84 -7.73
C ALA A 655 22.53 -12.68 -8.36
N ILE A 656 22.33 -12.69 -9.68
CA ILE A 656 21.53 -11.67 -10.37
C ILE A 656 20.06 -11.71 -9.93
N ARG A 657 19.48 -12.90 -9.70
CA ARG A 657 18.13 -13.04 -9.13
C ARG A 657 18.04 -12.38 -7.76
N ASP A 658 19.01 -12.62 -6.90
CA ASP A 658 19.00 -12.06 -5.54
C ASP A 658 19.17 -10.52 -5.59
N GLN A 659 19.93 -9.99 -6.56
CA GLN A 659 19.97 -8.55 -6.87
C GLN A 659 18.62 -8.02 -7.37
N ILE A 660 17.94 -8.72 -8.28
CA ILE A 660 16.60 -8.34 -8.76
C ILE A 660 15.61 -8.27 -7.58
N LYS A 661 15.66 -9.23 -6.65
CA LYS A 661 14.81 -9.22 -5.45
C LYS A 661 15.07 -8.01 -4.57
N GLN A 662 16.33 -7.62 -4.41
CA GLN A 662 16.67 -6.41 -3.65
C GLN A 662 16.13 -5.15 -4.33
N LEU A 663 16.24 -5.06 -5.66
CA LEU A 663 15.67 -3.95 -6.43
C LEU A 663 14.14 -3.91 -6.37
N GLN A 664 13.47 -5.06 -6.45
CA GLN A 664 12.02 -5.17 -6.30
C GLN A 664 11.54 -4.73 -4.91
N ARG A 665 12.27 -5.11 -3.85
CA ARG A 665 11.98 -4.64 -2.49
C ARG A 665 12.13 -3.13 -2.38
N SER A 666 13.21 -2.58 -2.93
CA SER A 666 13.45 -1.13 -2.97
C SER A 666 12.36 -0.39 -3.75
N GLN A 667 11.85 -0.99 -4.84
CA GLN A 667 10.76 -0.42 -5.64
C GLN A 667 9.43 -0.38 -4.89
N ILE A 668 9.18 -1.29 -3.94
CA ILE A 668 7.97 -1.25 -3.09
C ILE A 668 8.05 -0.10 -2.07
N GLU A 669 9.25 0.23 -1.62
CA GLU A 669 9.50 1.23 -0.56
C GLU A 669 9.57 2.67 -1.11
N LEU A 670 9.86 2.83 -2.41
CA LEU A 670 9.84 4.09 -3.18
C LEU A 670 8.42 4.42 -3.67
#